data_AF-A0A8C0IRQ8-F1
#
_entry.id   AF-A0A8C0IRQ8-F1
#
_cell.length_a   1.000
_cell.length_b   1.000
_cell.length_c   1.000
_cell.angle_alpha   90.00
_cell.angle_beta   90.00
_cell.angle_gamma   90.00
#
_symmetry.space_group_name_H-M   'P 1'
#
loop_
_entity.id
_entity.type
_entity.pdbx_description
1 polymer ?
#
loop_
_entity_poly.entity_id
_entity_poly.type
_entity_poly.pdbx_seq_one_letter_code
_entity_poly.pdbx_strand_id
1 'polypeptide(L)'
;MHVFLPPLHRRGFRQRPPPFLKYLQSILRKYPDGGQILKELIQNADDAGATEVIFLCDERCYGTQSLAVEGLQRAQGPALVAYNDGLFSEADWDGIQSTGDSHKLRDPGTVGSFGLGFNSVYHLTDLPAVLSGPWLGVLDPQRAALADGGQQWHLEERAELADQFAPFWGALEVMGCGTGCPAAGRFPGTLFRFPLRHEPSGISDNLYSPERVRQLFLAFINDASICLLFLRHVRRLALKMVDGQGATTELLEITAAPRPLNGPGSVQDDVAAAVLATTACIKAVVAHGMATDGDTEREWLVVSAVPTEGAFPELAELAGALGSLPGMALAYPLRGGCAGHLCCFLPLPATEENTTGLPLHLNVPFHLTDDRRHVQWAEEDRGRDHAARWNQLLTEAVLPLAYRQAVVVAAAACPSDPYGTWPDPELSQHQQRYQSLAERICQQLWGMEALVPAGQPGTRRLRAMDAVFLPQNGAGEATLRVLEDALVQAGEPLATVPAHVRRALAAGGPAVKEATPAYMRKVLGRVGPAQYPADKRLLLEYVVGDKRYGELAGLELLPRADGGFVCFGGAGGTVYADSKAFPRILLPGLADSFLPEDLTPALLSHLQRIAEQGKWEPSILRYPSLPGVPGAA
;
A
#
# COMPACT_ATOMS: atom_id res chain seq x y z
N MET A 1 0.41 45.49 -67.45
CA MET A 1 -0.16 44.20 -67.91
C MET A 1 0.64 43.09 -67.24
N HIS A 2 0.17 42.55 -66.10
CA HIS A 2 0.78 41.35 -65.49
C HIS A 2 0.06 40.13 -66.05
N VAL A 3 0.76 39.38 -66.90
CA VAL A 3 0.28 38.12 -67.46
C VAL A 3 0.45 37.06 -66.38
N PHE A 4 -0.64 36.65 -65.73
CA PHE A 4 -0.65 35.45 -64.88
C PHE A 4 -0.57 34.22 -65.80
N LEU A 5 0.52 33.46 -65.69
CA LEU A 5 0.65 32.15 -66.35
C LEU A 5 -0.43 31.19 -65.80
N PRO A 6 -1.01 30.32 -66.64
CA PRO A 6 -2.04 29.37 -66.20
C PRO A 6 -1.48 28.43 -65.14
N PRO A 7 -2.31 27.98 -64.17
CA PRO A 7 -1.84 27.16 -63.06
C PRO A 7 -1.28 25.84 -63.59
N LEU A 8 0.03 25.66 -63.44
CA LEU A 8 0.70 24.36 -63.59
C LEU A 8 -0.07 23.34 -62.73
N HIS A 9 -0.43 22.18 -63.29
CA HIS A 9 -1.04 21.08 -62.56
C HIS A 9 -0.07 20.56 -61.49
N ARG A 10 -0.12 21.14 -60.30
CA ARG A 10 0.65 20.68 -59.14
C ARG A 10 -0.08 19.49 -58.52
N ARG A 11 0.51 18.30 -58.58
CA ARG A 11 0.02 17.14 -57.82
C ARG A 11 0.32 17.39 -56.34
N GLY A 12 -0.74 17.42 -55.51
CA GLY A 12 -0.59 17.50 -54.07
C GLY A 12 0.11 16.25 -53.53
N PHE A 13 1.32 16.42 -53.00
CA PHE A 13 2.06 15.38 -52.30
C PHE A 13 1.92 15.64 -50.80
N ARG A 14 1.05 14.87 -50.12
CA ARG A 14 0.84 14.94 -48.67
C ARG A 14 0.59 13.54 -48.12
N GLN A 15 1.00 13.32 -46.87
CA GLN A 15 0.55 12.17 -46.09
C GLN A 15 -0.96 12.29 -45.87
N ARG A 16 -1.68 11.17 -45.93
CA ARG A 16 -3.11 11.11 -45.65
C ARG A 16 -3.32 10.55 -44.25
N PRO A 17 -4.27 11.07 -43.46
CA PRO A 17 -4.59 10.49 -42.17
C PRO A 17 -5.02 9.03 -42.37
N PRO A 18 -4.61 8.11 -41.47
CA PRO A 18 -5.05 6.73 -41.54
C PRO A 18 -6.57 6.65 -41.35
N PRO A 19 -7.25 5.65 -41.96
CA PRO A 19 -8.67 5.41 -41.71
C PRO A 19 -8.95 5.20 -40.21
N PHE A 20 -10.09 5.66 -39.72
CA PHE A 20 -10.48 5.55 -38.30
C PHE A 20 -10.42 4.10 -37.78
N LEU A 21 -10.83 3.12 -38.59
CA LEU A 21 -10.71 1.70 -38.24
C LEU A 21 -9.27 1.26 -37.97
N LYS A 22 -8.29 1.77 -38.73
CA LYS A 22 -6.86 1.48 -38.50
C LYS A 22 -6.36 2.12 -37.20
N TYR A 23 -6.91 3.27 -36.85
CA TYR A 23 -6.65 3.91 -35.57
C TYR A 23 -7.21 3.07 -34.40
N LEU A 24 -8.48 2.64 -34.45
CA LEU A 24 -9.05 1.74 -33.45
C LEU A 24 -8.25 0.44 -33.31
N GLN A 25 -7.89 -0.20 -34.42
CA GLN A 25 -7.02 -1.39 -34.41
C GLN A 25 -5.68 -1.14 -33.73
N SER A 26 -5.11 0.06 -33.87
CA SER A 26 -3.85 0.43 -33.20
C SER A 26 -4.03 0.58 -31.68
N ILE A 27 -5.18 1.11 -31.24
CA ILE A 27 -5.53 1.19 -29.82
C ILE A 27 -5.69 -0.21 -29.25
N LEU A 28 -6.49 -1.07 -29.88
CA LEU A 28 -6.74 -2.43 -29.39
C LEU A 28 -5.46 -3.29 -29.30
N ARG A 29 -4.42 -2.98 -30.09
CA ARG A 29 -3.11 -3.63 -29.97
C ARG A 29 -2.28 -3.12 -28.80
N LYS A 30 -2.42 -1.83 -28.45
CA LYS A 30 -1.71 -1.22 -27.32
C LYS A 30 -2.38 -1.57 -25.99
N TYR A 31 -3.70 -1.62 -25.97
CA TYR A 31 -4.52 -1.94 -24.80
C TYR A 31 -5.01 -3.37 -24.92
N PRO A 32 -4.34 -4.38 -24.33
CA PRO A 32 -4.79 -5.77 -24.45
C PRO A 32 -6.14 -6.00 -23.77
N ASP A 33 -6.89 -6.98 -24.29
CA ASP A 33 -8.15 -7.46 -23.73
C ASP A 33 -7.98 -7.94 -22.27
N GLY A 34 -8.90 -7.56 -21.39
CA GLY A 34 -8.87 -7.92 -19.97
C GLY A 34 -9.50 -6.89 -19.04
N GLY A 35 -9.20 -7.01 -17.74
CA GLY A 35 -9.82 -6.24 -16.65
C GLY A 35 -9.66 -4.71 -16.76
N GLN A 36 -8.76 -4.23 -17.63
CA GLN A 36 -8.61 -2.81 -17.90
C GLN A 36 -9.90 -2.18 -18.45
N ILE A 37 -10.70 -2.91 -19.24
CA ILE A 37 -11.96 -2.39 -19.79
C ILE A 37 -12.92 -1.98 -18.66
N LEU A 38 -13.06 -2.83 -17.64
CA LEU A 38 -13.90 -2.54 -16.47
C LEU A 38 -13.35 -1.36 -15.67
N LYS A 39 -12.02 -1.30 -15.50
CA LYS A 39 -11.33 -0.21 -14.80
C LYS A 39 -11.55 1.15 -15.47
N GLU A 40 -11.48 1.24 -16.80
CA GLU A 40 -11.76 2.47 -17.54
C GLU A 40 -13.23 2.89 -17.41
N LEU A 41 -14.18 1.95 -17.41
CA LEU A 41 -15.60 2.25 -17.20
C LEU A 41 -15.88 2.74 -15.77
N ILE A 42 -15.22 2.17 -14.76
CA ILE A 42 -15.29 2.64 -13.36
C ILE A 42 -14.71 4.05 -13.23
N GLN A 43 -13.57 4.33 -13.86
CA GLN A 43 -12.97 5.68 -13.87
C GLN A 43 -13.89 6.71 -14.52
N ASN A 44 -14.47 6.39 -15.68
CA ASN A 44 -15.43 7.28 -16.34
C ASN A 44 -16.65 7.58 -15.45
N ALA A 45 -17.13 6.59 -14.71
CA ALA A 45 -18.24 6.78 -13.76
C ALA A 45 -17.83 7.67 -12.57
N ASP A 46 -16.64 7.45 -12.00
CA ASP A 46 -16.11 8.27 -10.89
C ASP A 46 -15.89 9.73 -11.31
N ASP A 47 -15.30 9.95 -12.49
CA ASP A 47 -15.13 11.27 -13.12
C ASP A 47 -16.48 11.98 -13.33
N ALA A 48 -17.54 11.23 -13.67
CA ALA A 48 -18.90 11.74 -13.81
C ALA A 48 -19.62 11.97 -12.47
N GLY A 49 -18.95 11.70 -11.33
CA GLY A 49 -19.51 11.87 -9.99
C GLY A 49 -20.50 10.78 -9.58
N ALA A 50 -20.51 9.63 -10.27
CA ALA A 50 -21.36 8.49 -9.91
C ALA A 50 -20.97 7.91 -8.54
N THR A 51 -21.94 7.40 -7.81
CA THR A 51 -21.74 6.72 -6.52
C THR A 51 -21.84 5.20 -6.64
N GLU A 52 -22.43 4.69 -7.71
CA GLU A 52 -22.63 3.26 -7.97
C GLU A 52 -22.20 2.89 -9.39
N VAL A 53 -21.58 1.71 -9.51
CA VAL A 53 -21.30 1.06 -10.79
C VAL A 53 -21.77 -0.39 -10.73
N ILE A 54 -22.56 -0.82 -11.71
CA ILE A 54 -23.01 -2.22 -11.82
C ILE A 54 -22.67 -2.76 -13.20
N PHE A 55 -21.94 -3.87 -13.23
CA PHE A 55 -21.71 -4.64 -14.45
C PHE A 55 -22.64 -5.85 -14.48
N LEU A 56 -23.24 -6.10 -15.65
CA LEU A 56 -24.11 -7.23 -15.92
C LEU A 56 -23.64 -7.96 -17.17
N CYS A 57 -23.40 -9.27 -17.08
CA CYS A 57 -23.38 -10.13 -18.25
C CYS A 57 -24.83 -10.55 -18.54
N ASP A 58 -25.39 -10.05 -19.64
CA ASP A 58 -26.76 -10.36 -20.08
C ASP A 58 -26.71 -11.35 -21.24
N GLU A 59 -27.13 -12.60 -21.00
CA GLU A 59 -27.15 -13.66 -22.02
C GLU A 59 -28.45 -13.73 -22.82
N ARG A 60 -29.42 -12.88 -22.49
CA ARG A 60 -30.73 -12.88 -23.15
C ARG A 60 -30.63 -12.36 -24.57
N CYS A 61 -31.47 -12.90 -25.43
CA CYS A 61 -31.71 -12.41 -26.79
C CYS A 61 -33.05 -11.70 -26.85
N TYR A 62 -33.10 -10.57 -27.54
CA TYR A 62 -34.27 -9.71 -27.64
C TYR A 62 -34.90 -9.76 -29.04
N GLY A 63 -36.14 -9.25 -29.16
CA GLY A 63 -36.86 -9.19 -30.42
C GLY A 63 -36.16 -8.30 -31.46
N THR A 64 -36.57 -8.43 -32.71
CA THR A 64 -35.94 -7.77 -33.88
C THR A 64 -36.95 -7.16 -34.86
N GLN A 65 -38.22 -7.07 -34.46
CA GLN A 65 -39.34 -6.64 -35.31
C GLN A 65 -39.49 -5.12 -35.35
N SER A 66 -39.20 -4.44 -34.24
CA SER A 66 -39.38 -2.99 -34.05
C SER A 66 -38.05 -2.28 -33.77
N LEU A 67 -37.18 -2.29 -34.79
CA LEU A 67 -35.88 -1.62 -34.79
C LEU A 67 -35.86 -0.45 -35.77
N ALA A 68 -35.07 0.59 -35.50
CA ALA A 68 -34.95 1.74 -36.39
C ALA A 68 -34.40 1.37 -37.77
N VAL A 69 -33.46 0.41 -37.81
CA VAL A 69 -32.90 -0.17 -39.03
C VAL A 69 -32.62 -1.66 -38.85
N GLU A 70 -32.73 -2.43 -39.93
CA GLU A 70 -32.49 -3.88 -39.93
C GLU A 70 -31.07 -4.25 -39.47
N GLY A 71 -30.09 -3.39 -39.74
CA GLY A 71 -28.69 -3.61 -39.34
C GLY A 71 -28.48 -3.77 -37.83
N LEU A 72 -29.39 -3.23 -37.00
CA LEU A 72 -29.32 -3.30 -35.53
C LEU A 72 -29.73 -4.66 -34.95
N GLN A 73 -30.22 -5.61 -35.75
CA GLN A 73 -30.53 -6.96 -35.28
C GLN A 73 -29.33 -7.63 -34.59
N ARG A 74 -28.11 -7.32 -35.05
CA ARG A 74 -26.86 -7.83 -34.47
C ARG A 74 -26.57 -7.30 -33.05
N ALA A 75 -27.24 -6.25 -32.61
CA ALA A 75 -27.11 -5.67 -31.26
C ALA A 75 -28.06 -6.28 -30.22
N GLN A 76 -28.98 -7.15 -30.65
CA GLN A 76 -30.06 -7.70 -29.83
C GLN A 76 -29.69 -9.01 -29.10
N GLY A 77 -28.46 -9.50 -29.24
CA GLY A 77 -27.97 -10.71 -28.59
C GLY A 77 -27.36 -10.47 -27.19
N PRO A 78 -26.57 -11.43 -26.68
CA PRO A 78 -25.83 -11.29 -25.43
C PRO A 78 -24.96 -10.02 -25.38
N ALA A 79 -24.82 -9.43 -24.20
CA ALA A 79 -24.07 -8.19 -24.01
C ALA A 79 -23.39 -8.10 -22.64
N LEU A 80 -22.27 -7.37 -22.59
CA LEU A 80 -21.84 -6.74 -21.34
C LEU A 80 -22.60 -5.43 -21.18
N VAL A 81 -23.22 -5.21 -20.03
CA VAL A 81 -23.92 -3.98 -19.69
C VAL A 81 -23.23 -3.33 -18.49
N ALA A 82 -23.00 -2.02 -18.54
CA ALA A 82 -22.40 -1.25 -17.45
C ALA A 82 -23.30 -0.07 -17.10
N TYR A 83 -23.82 -0.06 -15.87
CA TYR A 83 -24.64 0.99 -15.32
C TYR A 83 -23.84 1.85 -14.35
N ASN A 84 -24.14 3.16 -14.33
CA ASN A 84 -23.82 4.05 -13.22
C ASN A 84 -24.94 5.08 -13.01
N ASP A 85 -25.03 5.60 -11.79
CA ASP A 85 -26.01 6.62 -11.38
C ASP A 85 -25.60 8.06 -11.77
N GLY A 86 -24.46 8.24 -12.43
CA GLY A 86 -24.04 9.50 -13.05
C GLY A 86 -24.77 9.79 -14.36
N LEU A 87 -24.97 11.08 -14.68
CA LEU A 87 -25.62 11.52 -15.91
C LEU A 87 -24.56 12.00 -16.92
N PHE A 88 -24.68 11.60 -18.20
CA PHE A 88 -23.88 12.17 -19.28
C PHE A 88 -24.21 13.65 -19.48
N SER A 89 -23.19 14.50 -19.37
CA SER A 89 -23.28 15.91 -19.75
C SER A 89 -23.22 16.08 -21.28
N GLU A 90 -23.56 17.27 -21.78
CA GLU A 90 -23.39 17.59 -23.21
C GLU A 90 -21.92 17.43 -23.64
N ALA A 91 -20.97 17.78 -22.77
CA ALA A 91 -19.54 17.59 -23.03
C ALA A 91 -19.14 16.11 -23.11
N ASP A 92 -19.83 15.21 -22.39
CA ASP A 92 -19.58 13.77 -22.49
C ASP A 92 -20.11 13.19 -23.80
N TRP A 93 -21.27 13.68 -24.28
CA TRP A 93 -21.80 13.34 -25.60
C TRP A 93 -20.90 13.80 -26.74
N ASP A 94 -20.34 15.00 -26.65
CA ASP A 94 -19.35 15.50 -27.63
C ASP A 94 -18.02 14.72 -27.51
N GLY A 95 -17.60 14.43 -26.27
CA GLY A 95 -16.35 13.75 -25.96
C GLY A 95 -16.31 12.30 -26.44
N ILE A 96 -17.40 11.54 -26.29
CA ILE A 96 -17.47 10.14 -26.75
C ILE A 96 -17.46 10.02 -28.28
N GLN A 97 -17.90 11.06 -28.99
CA GLN A 97 -17.84 11.14 -30.46
C GLN A 97 -16.46 11.61 -30.97
N SER A 98 -15.75 12.42 -30.18
CA SER A 98 -14.49 13.05 -30.56
C SER A 98 -13.29 12.18 -30.19
N THR A 99 -13.05 11.12 -30.96
CA THR A 99 -11.97 10.17 -30.67
C THR A 99 -10.58 10.79 -30.93
N GLY A 100 -9.78 10.95 -29.87
CA GLY A 100 -8.38 11.40 -29.97
C GLY A 100 -8.15 12.90 -29.79
N ASP A 101 -9.21 13.73 -29.75
CA ASP A 101 -9.16 15.14 -29.36
C ASP A 101 -9.71 15.30 -27.94
N SER A 102 -8.85 15.11 -26.92
CA SER A 102 -9.30 15.28 -25.54
C SER A 102 -9.43 16.76 -25.18
N HIS A 103 -10.67 17.25 -25.07
CA HIS A 103 -10.99 18.51 -24.39
C HIS A 103 -10.58 18.50 -22.88
N LYS A 104 -10.26 17.31 -22.34
CA LYS A 104 -9.84 17.08 -20.94
C LYS A 104 -8.46 17.63 -20.56
N LEU A 105 -7.73 18.32 -21.45
CA LEU A 105 -6.52 19.08 -21.09
C LEU A 105 -6.80 20.27 -20.13
N ARG A 106 -8.07 20.62 -19.89
CA ARG A 106 -8.48 21.79 -19.09
C ARG A 106 -9.02 21.48 -17.70
N ASP A 107 -9.26 20.21 -17.34
CA ASP A 107 -9.69 19.83 -16.00
C ASP A 107 -8.65 18.91 -15.33
N PRO A 108 -7.80 19.47 -14.44
CA PRO A 108 -6.79 18.72 -13.69
C PRO A 108 -7.39 17.69 -12.72
N GLY A 109 -8.71 17.75 -12.48
CA GLY A 109 -9.45 16.86 -11.60
C GLY A 109 -9.85 15.53 -12.23
N THR A 110 -10.03 15.47 -13.55
CA THR A 110 -10.45 14.25 -14.26
C THR A 110 -9.29 13.39 -14.71
N VAL A 111 -9.44 12.07 -14.58
CA VAL A 111 -8.39 11.10 -14.91
C VAL A 111 -8.63 10.54 -16.31
N GLY A 112 -7.82 10.97 -17.27
CA GLY A 112 -7.88 10.40 -18.61
C GLY A 112 -7.29 11.31 -19.66
N SER A 113 -5.97 11.25 -19.82
CA SER A 113 -5.32 11.77 -21.02
C SER A 113 -5.80 10.94 -22.23
N PHE A 114 -6.41 11.62 -23.21
CA PHE A 114 -6.72 11.18 -24.58
C PHE A 114 -8.06 10.52 -24.92
N GLY A 115 -9.01 10.28 -24.01
CA GLY A 115 -10.28 9.63 -24.39
C GLY A 115 -10.09 8.24 -25.04
N LEU A 116 -8.89 7.65 -24.90
CA LEU A 116 -8.50 6.36 -25.47
C LEU A 116 -9.09 5.19 -24.69
N GLY A 117 -9.35 5.38 -23.39
CA GLY A 117 -9.84 4.36 -22.47
C GLY A 117 -11.18 3.76 -22.89
N PHE A 118 -12.13 4.59 -23.35
CA PHE A 118 -13.41 4.11 -23.83
C PHE A 118 -13.27 3.21 -25.07
N ASN A 119 -12.33 3.48 -25.97
CA ASN A 119 -12.15 2.66 -27.18
C ASN A 119 -11.74 1.21 -26.88
N SER A 120 -11.31 0.89 -25.66
CA SER A 120 -11.03 -0.48 -25.25
C SER A 120 -12.28 -1.38 -25.28
N VAL A 121 -13.51 -0.80 -25.21
CA VAL A 121 -14.76 -1.57 -25.33
C VAL A 121 -14.92 -2.25 -26.70
N TYR A 122 -14.20 -1.77 -27.72
CA TYR A 122 -14.20 -2.40 -29.04
C TYR A 122 -13.50 -3.77 -29.07
N HIS A 123 -12.86 -4.21 -27.98
CA HIS A 123 -12.52 -5.64 -27.81
C HIS A 123 -13.77 -6.51 -27.75
N LEU A 124 -14.83 -6.00 -27.11
CA LEU A 124 -16.07 -6.73 -26.83
C LEU A 124 -17.10 -6.61 -27.96
N THR A 125 -17.23 -5.40 -28.52
CA THR A 125 -18.37 -5.03 -29.37
C THR A 125 -17.95 -4.22 -30.60
N ASP A 126 -18.79 -4.23 -31.63
CA ASP A 126 -18.72 -3.29 -32.76
C ASP A 126 -19.74 -2.15 -32.67
N LEU A 127 -20.76 -2.30 -31.82
CA LEU A 127 -21.91 -1.39 -31.69
C LEU A 127 -22.13 -0.98 -30.23
N PRO A 128 -21.20 -0.25 -29.60
CA PRO A 128 -21.42 0.24 -28.24
C PRO A 128 -22.60 1.21 -28.23
N ALA A 129 -23.50 1.01 -27.28
CA ALA A 129 -24.69 1.83 -27.09
C ALA A 129 -24.67 2.49 -25.71
N VAL A 130 -25.19 3.72 -25.63
CA VAL A 130 -25.26 4.53 -24.41
C VAL A 130 -26.67 5.07 -24.26
N LEU A 131 -27.33 4.77 -23.14
CA LEU A 131 -28.59 5.37 -22.74
C LEU A 131 -28.32 6.30 -21.55
N SER A 132 -28.53 7.59 -21.72
CA SER A 132 -28.41 8.57 -20.63
C SER A 132 -29.29 9.79 -20.87
N GLY A 133 -29.98 10.24 -19.82
CA GLY A 133 -30.93 11.34 -19.94
C GLY A 133 -32.00 11.03 -20.99
N PRO A 134 -32.30 11.93 -21.94
CA PRO A 134 -33.32 11.70 -22.95
C PRO A 134 -32.84 10.89 -24.17
N TRP A 135 -31.55 10.53 -24.24
CA TRP A 135 -30.94 10.02 -25.48
C TRP A 135 -30.47 8.58 -25.36
N LEU A 136 -30.74 7.80 -26.41
CA LEU A 136 -30.06 6.55 -26.73
C LEU A 136 -29.14 6.81 -27.91
N GLY A 137 -27.82 6.67 -27.74
CA GLY A 137 -26.83 6.74 -28.81
C GLY A 137 -26.23 5.37 -29.11
N VAL A 138 -26.02 5.06 -30.39
CA VAL A 138 -25.28 3.87 -30.84
C VAL A 138 -24.17 4.32 -31.77
N LEU A 139 -22.94 3.83 -31.55
CA LEU A 139 -21.81 4.08 -32.44
C LEU A 139 -21.61 2.88 -33.38
N ASP A 140 -21.31 3.15 -34.64
CA ASP A 140 -21.00 2.14 -35.65
C ASP A 140 -19.84 2.62 -36.52
N PRO A 141 -18.58 2.53 -36.03
CA PRO A 141 -17.45 3.09 -36.74
C PRO A 141 -17.15 2.41 -38.09
N GLN A 142 -17.76 1.26 -38.36
CA GLN A 142 -17.69 0.54 -39.64
C GLN A 142 -18.76 0.99 -40.63
N ARG A 143 -19.80 1.71 -40.18
CA ARG A 143 -20.98 2.07 -40.98
C ARG A 143 -21.67 0.83 -41.58
N ALA A 144 -21.64 -0.28 -40.84
CA ALA A 144 -22.15 -1.57 -41.29
C ALA A 144 -23.65 -1.78 -41.00
N ALA A 145 -24.16 -1.10 -39.98
CA ALA A 145 -25.57 -1.07 -39.57
C ALA A 145 -26.17 0.34 -39.73
N LEU A 146 -25.40 1.39 -39.42
CA LEU A 146 -25.83 2.79 -39.43
C LEU A 146 -25.07 3.57 -40.49
N ALA A 147 -25.80 4.18 -41.43
CA ALA A 147 -25.22 4.83 -42.60
C ALA A 147 -24.25 5.96 -42.24
N ASP A 148 -24.51 6.72 -41.17
CA ASP A 148 -23.68 7.85 -40.73
C ASP A 148 -22.59 7.47 -39.71
N GLY A 149 -22.48 6.18 -39.38
CA GLY A 149 -21.48 5.65 -38.45
C GLY A 149 -21.84 5.81 -36.97
N GLY A 150 -23.05 6.26 -36.70
CA GLY A 150 -23.65 6.36 -35.39
C GLY A 150 -25.00 7.07 -35.50
N GLN A 151 -25.88 6.88 -34.53
CA GLN A 151 -27.19 7.53 -34.49
C GLN A 151 -27.68 7.70 -33.05
N GLN A 152 -28.42 8.77 -32.81
CA GLN A 152 -29.12 9.02 -31.55
C GLN A 152 -30.63 8.97 -31.76
N TRP A 153 -31.34 8.45 -30.77
CA TRP A 153 -32.80 8.41 -30.69
C TRP A 153 -33.26 9.00 -29.37
N HIS A 154 -34.38 9.70 -29.41
CA HIS A 154 -35.00 10.25 -28.22
C HIS A 154 -35.80 9.16 -27.50
N LEU A 155 -35.84 9.22 -26.16
CA LEU A 155 -36.51 8.21 -25.34
C LEU A 155 -38.03 8.15 -25.57
N GLU A 156 -38.62 9.16 -26.19
CA GLU A 156 -40.03 9.17 -26.60
C GLU A 156 -40.32 8.17 -27.72
N GLU A 157 -39.33 7.84 -28.56
CA GLU A 157 -39.45 6.89 -29.67
C GLU A 157 -39.53 5.43 -29.17
N ARG A 158 -39.38 5.17 -27.87
CA ARG A 158 -39.35 3.82 -27.27
C ARG A 158 -40.60 2.98 -27.52
N ALA A 159 -41.75 3.61 -27.77
CA ALA A 159 -42.99 2.90 -28.07
C ALA A 159 -43.01 2.35 -29.50
N GLU A 160 -42.41 3.09 -30.44
CA GLU A 160 -42.30 2.71 -31.85
C GLU A 160 -41.14 1.72 -32.06
N LEU A 161 -40.06 1.90 -31.29
CA LEU A 161 -38.84 1.10 -31.35
C LEU A 161 -38.75 0.12 -30.17
N ALA A 162 -39.84 -0.58 -29.86
CA ALA A 162 -39.98 -1.37 -28.63
C ALA A 162 -38.85 -2.40 -28.44
N ASP A 163 -38.51 -3.14 -29.49
CA ASP A 163 -37.44 -4.13 -29.47
C ASP A 163 -36.07 -3.48 -29.28
N GLN A 164 -35.82 -2.31 -29.87
CA GLN A 164 -34.54 -1.60 -29.75
C GLN A 164 -34.26 -1.15 -28.31
N PHE A 165 -35.31 -0.75 -27.57
CA PHE A 165 -35.18 -0.31 -26.18
C PHE A 165 -35.33 -1.43 -25.15
N ALA A 166 -35.96 -2.56 -25.50
CA ALA A 166 -36.17 -3.70 -24.59
C ALA A 166 -34.90 -4.17 -23.85
N PRO A 167 -33.71 -4.27 -24.49
CA PRO A 167 -32.50 -4.70 -23.80
C PRO A 167 -32.05 -3.81 -22.64
N PHE A 168 -32.33 -2.51 -22.73
CA PHE A 168 -31.95 -1.56 -21.68
C PHE A 168 -32.86 -1.71 -20.46
N TRP A 169 -34.15 -1.90 -20.67
CA TRP A 169 -35.11 -2.12 -19.59
C TRP A 169 -34.93 -3.48 -18.92
N GLY A 170 -34.72 -4.53 -19.72
CA GLY A 170 -34.44 -5.85 -19.20
C GLY A 170 -33.18 -5.88 -18.33
N ALA A 171 -32.14 -5.11 -18.67
CA ALA A 171 -30.93 -5.01 -17.86
C ALA A 171 -31.18 -4.27 -16.53
N LEU A 172 -31.93 -3.16 -16.56
CA LEU A 172 -32.22 -2.36 -15.36
C LEU A 172 -33.08 -3.12 -14.34
N GLU A 173 -34.01 -3.95 -14.81
CA GLU A 173 -34.82 -4.83 -13.97
C GLU A 173 -33.93 -5.78 -13.16
N VAL A 174 -32.97 -6.44 -13.83
CA VAL A 174 -32.02 -7.36 -13.19
C VAL A 174 -31.07 -6.64 -12.24
N MET A 175 -30.63 -5.43 -12.60
CA MET A 175 -29.71 -4.65 -11.77
C MET A 175 -30.38 -4.12 -10.49
N GLY A 176 -31.71 -3.98 -10.48
CA GLY A 176 -32.46 -3.37 -9.40
C GLY A 176 -32.50 -1.83 -9.47
N CYS A 177 -32.10 -1.25 -10.60
CA CYS A 177 -31.92 0.20 -10.79
C CYS A 177 -33.10 0.87 -11.52
N GLY A 178 -34.27 0.21 -11.56
CA GLY A 178 -35.45 0.74 -12.24
C GLY A 178 -36.72 0.03 -11.85
N THR A 179 -37.40 0.51 -10.80
CA THR A 179 -38.83 0.22 -10.61
C THR A 179 -39.64 1.22 -11.42
N GLY A 180 -39.91 0.89 -12.68
CA GLY A 180 -40.81 1.65 -13.55
C GLY A 180 -40.11 2.48 -14.63
N CYS A 181 -40.76 2.54 -15.80
CA CYS A 181 -40.38 3.39 -16.93
C CYS A 181 -40.22 4.85 -16.47
N PRO A 182 -39.18 5.59 -16.91
CA PRO A 182 -38.98 6.95 -16.44
C PRO A 182 -40.20 7.82 -16.78
N ALA A 183 -40.90 8.29 -15.73
CA ALA A 183 -42.15 9.03 -15.85
C ALA A 183 -42.01 10.38 -16.62
N ALA A 184 -40.78 10.85 -16.85
CA ALA A 184 -40.46 12.14 -17.45
C ALA A 184 -39.68 12.05 -18.77
N GLY A 185 -39.69 10.90 -19.47
CA GLY A 185 -38.99 10.77 -20.77
C GLY A 185 -37.46 10.92 -20.67
N ARG A 186 -36.89 10.76 -19.48
CA ARG A 186 -35.45 10.87 -19.21
C ARG A 186 -34.99 9.77 -18.28
N PHE A 187 -33.90 9.08 -18.62
CA PHE A 187 -33.25 8.08 -17.79
C PHE A 187 -32.29 8.77 -16.79
N PRO A 188 -32.49 8.62 -15.47
CA PRO A 188 -31.70 9.29 -14.43
C PRO A 188 -30.42 8.50 -14.09
N GLY A 189 -29.56 8.32 -15.09
CA GLY A 189 -28.30 7.59 -14.97
C GLY A 189 -27.68 7.38 -16.34
N THR A 190 -26.66 6.52 -16.40
CA THR A 190 -25.98 6.15 -17.65
C THR A 190 -25.88 4.63 -17.74
N LEU A 191 -26.38 4.08 -18.84
CA LEU A 191 -26.35 2.65 -19.11
C LEU A 191 -25.63 2.42 -20.44
N PHE A 192 -24.47 1.79 -20.37
CA PHE A 192 -23.76 1.29 -21.53
C PHE A 192 -24.17 -0.14 -21.82
N ARG A 193 -24.42 -0.45 -23.09
CA ARG A 193 -24.64 -1.80 -23.57
C ARG A 193 -23.63 -2.12 -24.67
N PHE A 194 -22.91 -3.22 -24.50
CA PHE A 194 -21.89 -3.70 -25.42
C PHE A 194 -22.30 -5.09 -25.95
N PRO A 195 -23.08 -5.16 -27.03
CA PRO A 195 -23.43 -6.44 -27.66
C PRO A 195 -22.18 -7.22 -28.06
N LEU A 196 -22.08 -8.48 -27.64
CA LEU A 196 -20.86 -9.26 -27.81
C LEU A 196 -20.61 -9.58 -29.28
N ARG A 197 -19.35 -9.48 -29.72
CA ARG A 197 -18.96 -9.83 -31.08
C ARG A 197 -19.06 -11.34 -31.29
N HIS A 198 -20.00 -11.75 -32.13
CA HIS A 198 -20.19 -13.16 -32.52
C HIS A 198 -19.55 -13.52 -33.87
N GLU A 199 -19.25 -12.53 -34.72
CA GLU A 199 -18.57 -12.70 -36.01
C GLU A 199 -17.40 -11.72 -36.15
N PRO A 200 -16.29 -12.09 -36.84
CA PRO A 200 -15.17 -11.18 -37.05
C PRO A 200 -15.57 -9.89 -37.76
N SER A 201 -14.93 -8.78 -37.42
CA SER A 201 -15.24 -7.47 -37.99
C SER A 201 -13.99 -6.74 -38.48
N GLY A 202 -14.17 -5.66 -39.23
CA GLY A 202 -13.07 -4.78 -39.62
C GLY A 202 -12.41 -4.08 -38.42
N ILE A 203 -12.97 -4.14 -37.22
CA ILE A 203 -12.36 -3.61 -35.99
C ILE A 203 -11.47 -4.68 -35.33
N SER A 204 -11.98 -5.90 -35.15
CA SER A 204 -11.28 -6.98 -34.47
C SER A 204 -11.81 -8.36 -34.86
N ASP A 205 -10.92 -9.34 -34.91
CA ASP A 205 -11.24 -10.77 -35.08
C ASP A 205 -11.53 -11.46 -33.73
N ASN A 206 -11.44 -10.72 -32.61
CA ASN A 206 -11.66 -11.27 -31.27
C ASN A 206 -13.16 -11.44 -31.00
N LEU A 207 -13.61 -12.69 -30.92
CA LEU A 207 -14.99 -13.04 -30.58
C LEU A 207 -15.20 -13.06 -29.06
N TYR A 208 -16.37 -12.66 -28.58
CA TYR A 208 -16.68 -12.67 -27.15
C TYR A 208 -17.91 -13.55 -26.87
N SER A 209 -17.82 -14.36 -25.82
CA SER A 209 -18.92 -15.17 -25.30
C SER A 209 -19.25 -14.75 -23.86
N PRO A 210 -20.45 -15.09 -23.35
CA PRO A 210 -20.77 -14.93 -21.94
C PRO A 210 -19.72 -15.55 -21.00
N GLU A 211 -19.16 -16.72 -21.33
CA GLU A 211 -18.08 -17.34 -20.55
C GLU A 211 -16.82 -16.47 -20.49
N ARG A 212 -16.46 -15.78 -21.57
CA ARG A 212 -15.32 -14.84 -21.56
C ARG A 212 -15.60 -13.64 -20.66
N VAL A 213 -16.82 -13.12 -20.68
CA VAL A 213 -17.23 -12.05 -19.75
C VAL A 213 -17.19 -12.54 -18.30
N ARG A 214 -17.63 -13.78 -18.04
CA ARG A 214 -17.51 -14.40 -16.71
C ARG A 214 -16.06 -14.51 -16.27
N GLN A 215 -15.15 -14.93 -17.15
CA GLN A 215 -13.71 -14.98 -16.87
C GLN A 215 -13.14 -13.58 -16.58
N LEU A 216 -13.58 -12.57 -17.33
CA LEU A 216 -13.23 -11.17 -17.09
C LEU A 216 -13.66 -10.70 -15.69
N PHE A 217 -14.90 -11.01 -15.28
CA PHE A 217 -15.39 -10.73 -13.92
C PHE A 217 -14.57 -11.45 -12.86
N LEU A 218 -14.36 -12.76 -13.00
CA LEU A 218 -13.57 -13.55 -12.04
C LEU A 218 -12.13 -13.04 -11.90
N ALA A 219 -11.50 -12.63 -12.99
CA ALA A 219 -10.16 -12.04 -12.96
C ALA A 219 -10.13 -10.69 -12.24
N PHE A 220 -11.21 -9.91 -12.33
CA PHE A 220 -11.32 -8.57 -11.74
C PHE A 220 -11.68 -8.60 -10.24
N ILE A 221 -12.32 -9.65 -9.73
CA ILE A 221 -12.77 -9.75 -8.33
C ILE A 221 -11.64 -9.47 -7.32
N ASN A 222 -10.42 -9.95 -7.60
CA ASN A 222 -9.26 -9.70 -6.72
C ASN A 222 -8.89 -8.22 -6.61
N ASP A 223 -9.04 -7.47 -7.70
CA ASP A 223 -8.71 -6.04 -7.77
C ASP A 223 -9.86 -5.14 -7.29
N ALA A 224 -11.10 -5.64 -7.35
CA ALA A 224 -12.31 -4.86 -7.13
C ALA A 224 -12.34 -4.17 -5.75
N SER A 225 -11.84 -4.85 -4.71
CA SER A 225 -11.76 -4.28 -3.34
C SER A 225 -10.78 -3.11 -3.25
N ILE A 226 -9.65 -3.18 -3.97
CA ILE A 226 -8.62 -2.14 -4.00
C ILE A 226 -9.11 -0.93 -4.82
N CYS A 227 -9.88 -1.14 -5.89
CA CYS A 227 -10.45 -0.06 -6.70
C CYS A 227 -11.18 0.99 -5.84
N LEU A 228 -12.09 0.57 -4.96
CA LEU A 228 -12.89 1.49 -4.14
C LEU A 228 -12.09 2.26 -3.07
N LEU A 229 -10.84 1.87 -2.78
CA LEU A 229 -9.99 2.57 -1.80
C LEU A 229 -9.63 3.98 -2.26
N PHE A 230 -9.43 4.19 -3.56
CA PHE A 230 -8.87 5.43 -4.09
C PHE A 230 -9.81 6.23 -4.99
N LEU A 231 -10.97 5.66 -5.34
CA LEU A 231 -12.05 6.38 -6.02
C LEU A 231 -12.65 7.47 -5.11
N ARG A 232 -13.10 8.55 -5.75
CA ARG A 232 -13.56 9.78 -5.06
C ARG A 232 -15.05 9.74 -4.77
N HIS A 233 -15.83 9.25 -5.72
CA HIS A 233 -17.29 9.31 -5.73
C HIS A 233 -17.92 7.91 -5.65
N VAL A 234 -17.40 6.96 -6.42
CA VAL A 234 -17.93 5.59 -6.48
C VAL A 234 -17.69 4.87 -5.15
N ARG A 235 -18.79 4.38 -4.57
CA ARG A 235 -18.83 3.68 -3.29
C ARG A 235 -19.42 2.30 -3.38
N ARG A 236 -20.12 1.96 -4.46
CA ARG A 236 -20.77 0.66 -4.66
C ARG A 236 -20.39 0.10 -6.03
N LEU A 237 -19.97 -1.15 -6.04
CA LEU A 237 -19.56 -1.88 -7.24
C LEU A 237 -20.17 -3.27 -7.22
N ALA A 238 -20.94 -3.63 -8.25
CA ALA A 238 -21.55 -4.96 -8.33
C ALA A 238 -21.28 -5.64 -9.67
N LEU A 239 -21.10 -6.96 -9.64
CA LEU A 239 -20.94 -7.85 -10.79
C LEU A 239 -22.07 -8.88 -10.78
N LYS A 240 -22.94 -8.80 -11.80
CA LYS A 240 -24.14 -9.65 -11.93
C LYS A 240 -24.12 -10.41 -13.26
N MET A 241 -24.85 -11.51 -13.32
CA MET A 241 -25.12 -12.25 -14.54
C MET A 241 -26.60 -12.57 -14.63
N VAL A 242 -27.14 -12.61 -15.84
CA VAL A 242 -28.47 -13.16 -16.13
C VAL A 242 -28.37 -14.10 -17.31
N ASP A 243 -28.83 -15.33 -17.12
CA ASP A 243 -28.82 -16.34 -18.18
C ASP A 243 -29.95 -16.11 -19.20
N GLY A 244 -29.94 -16.88 -20.29
CA GLY A 244 -30.97 -16.78 -21.33
C GLY A 244 -32.39 -17.14 -20.87
N GLN A 245 -32.56 -17.77 -19.70
CA GLN A 245 -33.86 -18.07 -19.09
C GLN A 245 -34.31 -17.01 -18.08
N GLY A 246 -33.46 -16.00 -17.81
CA GLY A 246 -33.73 -14.94 -16.85
C GLY A 246 -33.27 -15.24 -15.41
N ALA A 247 -32.55 -16.34 -15.17
CA ALA A 247 -32.01 -16.63 -13.84
C ALA A 247 -30.82 -15.71 -13.54
N THR A 248 -30.91 -15.00 -12.42
CA THR A 248 -29.92 -13.98 -12.02
C THR A 248 -28.92 -14.53 -11.02
N THR A 249 -27.64 -14.27 -11.23
CA THR A 249 -26.54 -14.60 -10.32
C THR A 249 -25.79 -13.34 -9.92
N GLU A 250 -25.60 -13.11 -8.63
CA GLU A 250 -24.74 -12.05 -8.10
C GLU A 250 -23.37 -12.65 -7.75
N LEU A 251 -22.34 -12.26 -8.51
CA LEU A 251 -20.99 -12.78 -8.31
C LEU A 251 -20.29 -12.06 -7.17
N LEU A 252 -20.45 -10.74 -7.12
CA LEU A 252 -19.77 -9.86 -6.20
C LEU A 252 -20.57 -8.57 -6.05
N GLU A 253 -20.69 -8.08 -4.83
CA GLU A 253 -21.05 -6.71 -4.52
C GLU A 253 -20.07 -6.20 -3.46
N ILE A 254 -19.50 -5.01 -3.71
CA ILE A 254 -18.59 -4.34 -2.80
C ILE A 254 -19.12 -2.95 -2.51
N THR A 255 -19.13 -2.59 -1.23
CA THR A 255 -19.41 -1.23 -0.78
C THR A 255 -18.23 -0.65 -0.01
N ALA A 256 -17.97 0.64 -0.18
CA ALA A 256 -16.94 1.39 0.53
C ALA A 256 -17.55 2.61 1.19
N ALA A 257 -17.53 2.64 2.52
CA ALA A 257 -18.04 3.75 3.31
C ALA A 257 -16.88 4.53 3.94
N PRO A 258 -16.63 5.79 3.52
CA PRO A 258 -15.67 6.65 4.19
C PRO A 258 -16.24 7.11 5.53
N ARG A 259 -15.47 6.91 6.59
CA ARG A 259 -15.73 7.39 7.96
C ARG A 259 -14.67 8.42 8.31
N PRO A 260 -15.05 9.62 8.77
CA PRO A 260 -14.06 10.58 9.27
C PRO A 260 -13.33 9.97 10.46
N LEU A 261 -12.04 10.26 10.58
CA LEU A 261 -11.30 9.96 11.80
C LEU A 261 -11.81 10.90 12.89
N ASN A 262 -12.62 10.37 13.80
CA ASN A 262 -13.00 11.11 15.01
C ASN A 262 -11.76 11.26 15.90
N GLY A 263 -11.26 12.48 16.09
CA GLY A 263 -10.05 12.75 16.87
C GLY A 263 -8.77 12.82 16.00
N PRO A 264 -7.72 12.00 16.22
CA PRO A 264 -6.34 12.19 15.73
C PRO A 264 -6.11 12.26 14.19
N GLY A 265 -7.15 12.38 13.37
CA GLY A 265 -7.01 12.75 11.96
C GLY A 265 -6.40 14.14 11.73
N SER A 266 -6.24 14.94 12.79
CA SER A 266 -5.48 16.21 12.79
C SER A 266 -4.01 16.05 13.19
N VAL A 267 -3.54 14.84 13.54
CA VAL A 267 -2.13 14.64 13.93
C VAL A 267 -1.29 14.78 12.67
N GLN A 268 -0.52 15.86 12.62
CA GLN A 268 0.36 16.19 11.52
C GLN A 268 1.80 16.00 11.95
N ASP A 269 2.61 15.43 11.06
CA ASP A 269 4.06 15.50 11.18
C ASP A 269 4.54 16.87 10.71
N ASP A 270 5.25 17.61 11.56
CA ASP A 270 5.68 18.99 11.25
C ASP A 270 6.51 19.09 9.95
N VAL A 271 7.34 18.07 9.65
CA VAL A 271 8.19 18.05 8.45
C VAL A 271 7.34 17.82 7.21
N ALA A 272 6.41 16.85 7.25
CA ALA A 272 5.50 16.60 6.15
C ALA A 272 4.51 17.77 5.96
N ALA A 273 3.97 18.33 7.03
CA ALA A 273 2.99 19.41 7.00
C ALA A 273 3.55 20.73 6.46
N ALA A 274 4.86 20.94 6.55
CA ALA A 274 5.53 22.09 5.95
C ALA A 274 5.45 22.10 4.41
N VAL A 275 5.26 20.93 3.78
CA VAL A 275 5.31 20.77 2.32
C VAL A 275 4.11 20.03 1.72
N LEU A 276 3.30 19.32 2.52
CA LEU A 276 2.12 18.55 2.11
C LEU A 276 0.87 18.96 2.89
N ALA A 277 -0.23 19.17 2.18
CA ALA A 277 -1.57 19.18 2.74
C ALA A 277 -2.08 17.74 2.81
N THR A 278 -2.45 17.28 4.01
CA THR A 278 -2.81 15.88 4.24
C THR A 278 -4.19 15.75 4.86
N THR A 279 -4.92 14.72 4.45
CA THR A 279 -6.23 14.36 4.99
C THR A 279 -6.28 12.86 5.18
N ALA A 280 -6.96 12.39 6.23
CA ALA A 280 -7.09 10.97 6.49
C ALA A 280 -8.53 10.56 6.79
N CYS A 281 -8.89 9.34 6.41
CA CYS A 281 -10.18 8.73 6.74
C CYS A 281 -10.04 7.21 6.89
N ILE A 282 -11.03 6.58 7.51
CA ILE A 282 -11.16 5.12 7.52
C ILE A 282 -12.18 4.74 6.44
N LYS A 283 -11.80 3.93 5.45
CA LYS A 283 -12.72 3.31 4.50
C LYS A 283 -13.04 1.90 4.96
N ALA A 284 -14.30 1.66 5.34
CA ALA A 284 -14.80 0.32 5.58
C ALA A 284 -15.25 -0.27 4.23
N VAL A 285 -14.56 -1.32 3.78
CA VAL A 285 -14.85 -2.04 2.55
C VAL A 285 -15.52 -3.36 2.92
N VAL A 286 -16.78 -3.51 2.51
CA VAL A 286 -17.57 -4.73 2.71
C VAL A 286 -17.78 -5.39 1.36
N ALA A 287 -17.43 -6.67 1.25
CA ALA A 287 -17.65 -7.46 0.05
C ALA A 287 -18.45 -8.73 0.38
N HIS A 288 -19.47 -8.99 -0.43
CA HIS A 288 -20.31 -10.19 -0.39
C HIS A 288 -20.57 -10.71 -1.81
N GLY A 289 -21.01 -11.97 -1.92
CA GLY A 289 -21.36 -12.60 -3.19
C GLY A 289 -20.84 -14.03 -3.30
N MET A 290 -21.18 -14.72 -4.40
CA MET A 290 -20.77 -16.12 -4.58
C MET A 290 -19.27 -16.31 -4.78
N ALA A 291 -18.55 -15.25 -5.16
CA ALA A 291 -17.10 -15.30 -5.34
C ALA A 291 -16.30 -14.99 -4.07
N THR A 292 -16.96 -14.67 -2.95
CA THR A 292 -16.30 -14.44 -1.65
C THR A 292 -16.55 -15.62 -0.72
N ASP A 293 -15.56 -15.97 0.11
CA ASP A 293 -15.70 -16.96 1.19
C ASP A 293 -16.48 -16.34 2.37
N GLY A 294 -17.76 -16.04 2.13
CA GLY A 294 -18.63 -15.31 3.05
C GLY A 294 -18.48 -13.79 2.99
N ASP A 295 -19.22 -13.10 3.85
CA ASP A 295 -19.15 -11.63 3.97
C ASP A 295 -17.81 -11.24 4.58
N THR A 296 -17.07 -10.39 3.87
CA THR A 296 -15.78 -9.87 4.34
C THR A 296 -15.89 -8.38 4.58
N GLU A 297 -15.54 -7.94 5.79
CA GLU A 297 -15.40 -6.52 6.13
C GLU A 297 -13.94 -6.23 6.45
N ARG A 298 -13.36 -5.24 5.78
CA ARG A 298 -12.00 -4.73 6.04
C ARG A 298 -12.00 -3.22 6.17
N GLU A 299 -11.38 -2.74 7.23
CA GLU A 299 -11.17 -1.31 7.43
C GLU A 299 -9.77 -0.89 6.99
N TRP A 300 -9.73 0.17 6.20
CA TRP A 300 -8.50 0.74 5.64
C TRP A 300 -8.34 2.16 6.11
N LEU A 301 -7.19 2.48 6.71
CA LEU A 301 -6.77 3.85 6.90
C LEU A 301 -6.25 4.38 5.56
N VAL A 302 -6.93 5.38 5.01
CA VAL A 302 -6.53 6.06 3.78
C VAL A 302 -6.02 7.45 4.12
N VAL A 303 -4.76 7.70 3.81
CA VAL A 303 -4.09 8.99 3.99
C VAL A 303 -3.81 9.59 2.63
N SER A 304 -4.49 10.69 2.30
CA SER A 304 -4.28 11.46 1.09
C SER A 304 -3.32 12.60 1.37
N ALA A 305 -2.40 12.86 0.43
CA ALA A 305 -1.40 13.90 0.51
C ALA A 305 -1.30 14.65 -0.81
N VAL A 306 -1.30 15.98 -0.74
CA VAL A 306 -1.13 16.85 -1.89
C VAL A 306 0.00 17.84 -1.58
N PRO A 307 1.01 17.97 -2.45
CA PRO A 307 2.01 19.04 -2.33
C PRO A 307 1.38 20.42 -2.18
N THR A 308 1.86 21.18 -1.20
CA THR A 308 1.49 22.59 -1.03
C THR A 308 2.13 23.45 -2.12
N GLU A 309 1.50 24.58 -2.42
CA GLU A 309 1.97 25.49 -3.46
C GLU A 309 3.40 25.97 -3.16
N GLY A 310 4.29 25.87 -4.16
CA GLY A 310 5.69 26.29 -4.05
C GLY A 310 6.63 25.30 -3.35
N ALA A 311 6.13 24.22 -2.73
CA ALA A 311 6.98 23.24 -2.05
C ALA A 311 7.90 22.48 -3.02
N PHE A 312 7.41 22.18 -4.23
CA PHE A 312 8.15 21.48 -5.28
C PHE A 312 7.99 22.22 -6.62
N PRO A 313 8.79 23.27 -6.90
CA PRO A 313 8.63 24.11 -8.09
C PRO A 313 8.69 23.33 -9.41
N GLU A 314 9.66 22.43 -9.55
CA GLU A 314 9.81 21.59 -10.75
C GLU A 314 8.58 20.67 -10.96
N LEU A 315 8.01 20.13 -9.87
CA LEU A 315 6.83 19.30 -9.94
C LEU A 315 5.60 20.10 -10.38
N ALA A 316 5.49 21.36 -9.97
CA ALA A 316 4.41 22.26 -10.39
C ALA A 316 4.51 22.61 -11.89
N GLU A 317 5.72 22.81 -12.41
CA GLU A 317 5.95 23.01 -13.85
C GLU A 317 5.55 21.77 -14.67
N LEU A 318 5.93 20.58 -14.20
CA LEU A 318 5.56 19.31 -14.84
C LEU A 318 4.05 19.05 -14.75
N ALA A 319 3.40 19.39 -13.62
CA ALA A 319 1.96 19.29 -13.47
C ALA A 319 1.22 20.07 -14.56
N GLY A 320 1.65 21.31 -14.82
CA GLY A 320 1.10 22.15 -15.89
C GLY A 320 1.37 21.60 -17.29
N ALA A 321 2.58 21.04 -17.52
CA ALA A 321 2.94 20.47 -18.81
C ALA A 321 2.21 19.14 -19.13
N LEU A 322 1.89 18.36 -18.10
CA LEU A 322 1.26 17.04 -18.23
C LEU A 322 -0.26 17.08 -18.03
N GLY A 323 -0.81 18.14 -17.45
CA GLY A 323 -2.23 18.25 -17.09
C GLY A 323 -2.62 17.36 -15.91
N SER A 324 -1.67 17.04 -15.02
CA SER A 324 -1.85 16.09 -13.92
C SER A 324 -1.56 16.76 -12.57
N LEU A 325 -2.37 16.47 -11.55
CA LEU A 325 -2.11 16.93 -10.18
C LEU A 325 -1.26 15.91 -9.40
N PRO A 326 -0.30 16.36 -8.55
CA PRO A 326 0.60 15.47 -7.82
C PRO A 326 -0.01 14.89 -6.53
N GLY A 327 -1.35 14.81 -6.46
CA GLY A 327 -2.06 14.27 -5.30
C GLY A 327 -1.96 12.75 -5.24
N MET A 328 -1.60 12.20 -4.09
CA MET A 328 -1.45 10.77 -3.86
C MET A 328 -2.23 10.30 -2.62
N ALA A 329 -2.44 9.00 -2.50
CA ALA A 329 -3.06 8.39 -1.33
C ALA A 329 -2.38 7.07 -0.97
N LEU A 330 -2.33 6.78 0.34
CA LEU A 330 -1.75 5.56 0.90
C LEU A 330 -2.85 4.85 1.69
N ALA A 331 -3.04 3.54 1.47
CA ALA A 331 -4.06 2.76 2.15
C ALA A 331 -3.44 1.62 2.98
N TYR A 332 -3.51 1.74 4.30
CA TYR A 332 -3.03 0.75 5.27
C TYR A 332 -4.21 -0.05 5.84
N PRO A 333 -4.18 -1.39 5.82
CA PRO A 333 -5.25 -2.17 6.46
C PRO A 333 -5.10 -2.09 7.98
N LEU A 334 -6.18 -1.77 8.69
CA LEU A 334 -6.16 -1.72 10.16
C LEU A 334 -6.05 -3.11 10.80
N ARG A 335 -6.28 -4.18 10.02
CA ARG A 335 -6.17 -5.58 10.45
C ARG A 335 -5.62 -6.44 9.32
N GLY A 336 -4.73 -7.37 9.66
CA GLY A 336 -4.09 -8.28 8.72
C GLY A 336 -2.87 -7.66 8.02
N GLY A 337 -2.18 -8.47 7.22
CA GLY A 337 -1.01 -8.02 6.46
C GLY A 337 -1.37 -7.45 5.09
N CYS A 338 -0.46 -6.67 4.52
CA CYS A 338 -0.50 -6.18 3.15
C CYS A 338 0.90 -6.31 2.53
N ALA A 339 0.98 -6.80 1.30
CA ALA A 339 2.23 -6.87 0.53
C ALA A 339 2.50 -5.58 -0.29
N GLY A 340 1.56 -4.64 -0.24
CA GLY A 340 1.60 -3.35 -0.91
C GLY A 340 1.43 -3.47 -2.42
N HIS A 341 0.53 -2.67 -2.98
CA HIS A 341 0.19 -2.72 -4.40
C HIS A 341 0.19 -1.33 -4.98
N LEU A 342 0.74 -1.19 -6.18
CA LEU A 342 0.78 0.07 -6.89
C LEU A 342 -0.53 0.33 -7.65
N CYS A 343 -1.08 1.50 -7.42
CA CYS A 343 -2.28 2.00 -8.03
C CYS A 343 -1.97 3.33 -8.72
N CYS A 344 -2.55 3.54 -9.89
CA CYS A 344 -2.64 4.85 -10.53
C CYS A 344 -4.13 5.09 -10.78
N PHE A 345 -4.77 5.69 -9.77
CA PHE A 345 -6.22 5.81 -9.56
C PHE A 345 -6.92 4.47 -9.32
N LEU A 346 -6.61 3.45 -10.13
CA LEU A 346 -7.01 2.07 -9.96
C LEU A 346 -5.78 1.16 -9.86
N PRO A 347 -5.91 -0.05 -9.27
CA PRO A 347 -4.79 -0.99 -9.15
C PRO A 347 -4.21 -1.33 -10.51
N LEU A 348 -2.88 -1.27 -10.63
CA LEU A 348 -2.17 -1.82 -11.78
C LEU A 348 -2.27 -3.36 -11.79
N PRO A 349 -1.93 -4.06 -12.89
CA PRO A 349 -1.98 -5.52 -12.92
C PRO A 349 -1.19 -6.15 -11.76
N ALA A 350 -1.76 -7.19 -11.14
CA ALA A 350 -1.13 -7.95 -10.04
C ALA A 350 0.08 -8.78 -10.53
N THR A 351 1.18 -8.10 -10.81
CA THR A 351 2.49 -8.66 -11.16
C THR A 351 3.48 -8.38 -10.04
N GLU A 352 4.58 -9.12 -10.00
CA GLU A 352 5.69 -8.84 -9.07
C GLU A 352 6.21 -7.40 -9.22
N GLU A 353 6.11 -6.81 -10.41
CA GLU A 353 6.52 -5.43 -10.66
C GLU A 353 5.62 -4.37 -10.03
N ASN A 354 4.35 -4.66 -9.82
CA ASN A 354 3.43 -3.71 -9.17
C ASN A 354 3.24 -4.02 -7.68
N THR A 355 3.92 -5.04 -7.16
CA THR A 355 3.94 -5.38 -5.73
C THR A 355 5.12 -4.66 -5.07
N THR A 356 4.86 -3.85 -4.05
CA THR A 356 5.90 -2.95 -3.51
C THR A 356 6.70 -3.54 -2.34
N GLY A 357 6.14 -4.55 -1.65
CA GLY A 357 6.68 -5.07 -0.39
C GLY A 357 6.42 -4.18 0.83
N LEU A 358 5.75 -3.03 0.65
CA LEU A 358 5.38 -2.12 1.73
C LEU A 358 4.09 -2.61 2.43
N PRO A 359 3.90 -2.34 3.73
CA PRO A 359 2.70 -2.75 4.47
C PRO A 359 1.41 -2.00 4.09
N LEU A 360 1.39 -1.27 2.97
CA LEU A 360 0.24 -0.48 2.51
C LEU A 360 0.19 -0.37 0.98
N HIS A 361 -0.99 -0.10 0.44
CA HIS A 361 -1.16 0.18 -0.99
C HIS A 361 -0.83 1.64 -1.30
N LEU A 362 -0.25 1.88 -2.48
CA LEU A 362 0.18 3.19 -2.94
C LEU A 362 -0.65 3.61 -4.15
N ASN A 363 -1.40 4.71 -4.02
CA ASN A 363 -2.03 5.38 -5.15
C ASN A 363 -1.27 6.65 -5.51
N VAL A 364 -0.49 6.57 -6.59
CA VAL A 364 0.39 7.66 -7.03
C VAL A 364 0.03 7.98 -8.49
N PRO A 365 -0.09 9.27 -8.86
CA PRO A 365 -0.51 9.67 -10.20
C PRO A 365 0.63 9.51 -11.21
N PHE A 366 1.15 8.29 -11.34
CA PHE A 366 2.23 7.97 -12.24
C PHE A 366 1.78 8.01 -13.70
N HIS A 367 2.62 8.54 -14.57
CA HIS A 367 2.49 8.30 -16.00
C HIS A 367 2.86 6.85 -16.30
N LEU A 368 1.99 6.18 -17.06
CA LEU A 368 2.14 4.77 -17.41
C LEU A 368 2.62 4.62 -18.84
N THR A 369 3.15 3.45 -19.17
CA THR A 369 3.40 3.02 -20.55
C THR A 369 2.12 3.01 -21.38
N ASP A 370 2.25 2.98 -22.72
CA ASP A 370 1.12 2.99 -23.66
C ASP A 370 0.06 1.90 -23.39
N ASP A 371 0.47 0.74 -22.85
CA ASP A 371 -0.42 -0.36 -22.49
C ASP A 371 -1.08 -0.20 -21.10
N ARG A 372 -0.72 0.85 -20.36
CA ARG A 372 -1.16 1.20 -19.00
C ARG A 372 -0.94 0.10 -17.96
N ARG A 373 0.03 -0.79 -18.20
CA ARG A 373 0.35 -1.90 -17.29
C ARG A 373 1.56 -1.62 -16.40
N HIS A 374 2.43 -0.72 -16.84
CA HIS A 374 3.71 -0.42 -16.21
C HIS A 374 3.87 1.08 -16.01
N VAL A 375 4.63 1.47 -14.99
CA VAL A 375 5.01 2.87 -14.80
C VAL A 375 6.10 3.24 -15.80
N GLN A 376 5.97 4.41 -16.43
CA GLN A 376 6.95 4.92 -17.37
C GLN A 376 8.17 5.46 -16.63
N TRP A 377 9.30 4.78 -16.77
CA TRP A 377 10.54 5.18 -16.13
C TRP A 377 11.55 5.74 -17.13
N ALA A 378 12.53 6.51 -16.67
CA ALA A 378 13.57 7.06 -17.53
C ALA A 378 14.41 5.92 -18.14
N GLU A 379 14.56 5.94 -19.46
CA GLU A 379 15.57 5.15 -20.18
C GLU A 379 16.84 5.99 -20.35
N GLU A 380 18.01 5.35 -20.29
CA GLU A 380 19.34 6.01 -20.29
C GLU A 380 19.57 6.96 -21.49
N ASP A 381 18.84 6.78 -22.60
CA ASP A 381 19.04 7.52 -23.85
C ASP A 381 18.03 8.66 -24.13
N ARG A 382 17.07 8.95 -23.22
CA ARG A 382 16.05 10.00 -23.44
C ARG A 382 16.09 11.11 -22.39
N GLY A 383 17.05 12.01 -22.53
CA GLY A 383 17.32 13.09 -21.56
C GLY A 383 16.27 14.19 -21.34
N ARG A 384 15.01 14.05 -21.78
CA ARG A 384 13.92 15.05 -21.56
C ARG A 384 12.51 14.45 -21.61
N ASP A 385 12.27 13.38 -20.88
CA ASP A 385 10.91 12.85 -20.72
C ASP A 385 10.25 13.45 -19.47
N HIS A 386 9.32 14.39 -19.66
CA HIS A 386 8.54 15.00 -18.57
C HIS A 386 7.81 13.95 -17.73
N ALA A 387 7.30 12.88 -18.35
CA ALA A 387 6.56 11.82 -17.66
C ALA A 387 7.49 11.00 -16.73
N ALA A 388 8.67 10.64 -17.23
CA ALA A 388 9.67 9.93 -16.43
C ALA A 388 10.19 10.79 -15.27
N ARG A 389 10.45 12.08 -15.51
CA ARG A 389 10.90 13.02 -14.47
C ARG A 389 9.83 13.25 -13.41
N TRP A 390 8.56 13.36 -13.82
CA TRP A 390 7.41 13.41 -12.93
C TRP A 390 7.35 12.20 -12.00
N ASN A 391 7.41 10.99 -12.56
CA ASN A 391 7.39 9.74 -11.79
C ASN A 391 8.57 9.65 -10.82
N GLN A 392 9.76 10.09 -11.25
CA GLN A 392 10.94 10.16 -10.39
C GLN A 392 10.72 11.09 -9.20
N LEU A 393 10.30 12.34 -9.42
CA LEU A 393 10.08 13.31 -8.35
C LEU A 393 9.02 12.85 -7.34
N LEU A 394 7.92 12.27 -7.83
CA LEU A 394 6.89 11.71 -6.96
C LEU A 394 7.46 10.60 -6.06
N THR A 395 8.23 9.68 -6.63
CA THR A 395 8.81 8.54 -5.90
C THR A 395 9.91 8.95 -4.92
N GLU A 396 10.78 9.87 -5.33
CA GLU A 396 12.00 10.19 -4.60
C GLU A 396 11.84 11.30 -3.57
N ALA A 397 10.92 12.25 -3.80
CA ALA A 397 10.78 13.44 -2.98
C ALA A 397 9.45 13.49 -2.21
N VAL A 398 8.33 13.21 -2.88
CA VAL A 398 7.00 13.42 -2.29
C VAL A 398 6.53 12.19 -1.50
N LEU A 399 6.66 11.01 -2.09
CA LEU A 399 6.16 9.76 -1.52
C LEU A 399 6.77 9.40 -0.16
N PRO A 400 8.09 9.57 0.11
CA PRO A 400 8.65 9.32 1.44
C PRO A 400 8.05 10.21 2.53
N LEU A 401 7.72 11.46 2.20
CA LEU A 401 7.09 12.40 3.14
C LEU A 401 5.61 12.08 3.36
N ALA A 402 4.89 11.67 2.32
CA ALA A 402 3.52 11.18 2.45
C ALA A 402 3.46 9.90 3.29
N TYR A 403 4.43 8.99 3.11
CA TYR A 403 4.58 7.78 3.92
C TYR A 403 4.87 8.11 5.38
N ARG A 404 5.75 9.08 5.64
CA ARG A 404 6.04 9.59 6.98
C ARG A 404 4.76 10.05 7.70
N GLN A 405 3.91 10.81 7.01
CA GLN A 405 2.60 11.20 7.54
C GLN A 405 1.71 9.98 7.80
N ALA A 406 1.68 9.01 6.89
CA ALA A 406 0.86 7.80 7.06
C ALA A 406 1.26 7.01 8.31
N VAL A 407 2.55 6.91 8.63
CA VAL A 407 3.05 6.29 9.88
C VAL A 407 2.52 7.02 11.12
N VAL A 408 2.53 8.35 11.12
CA VAL A 408 2.01 9.14 12.25
C VAL A 408 0.51 8.93 12.45
N VAL A 409 -0.27 9.02 11.38
CA VAL A 409 -1.72 8.85 11.46
C VAL A 409 -2.08 7.41 11.86
N ALA A 410 -1.38 6.41 11.34
CA ALA A 410 -1.63 5.01 11.68
C ALA A 410 -1.30 4.70 13.14
N ALA A 411 -0.17 5.17 13.65
CA ALA A 411 0.20 4.99 15.05
C ALA A 411 -0.81 5.65 16.02
N ALA A 412 -1.50 6.71 15.57
CA ALA A 412 -2.55 7.36 16.34
C ALA A 412 -3.92 6.67 16.19
N ALA A 413 -4.24 6.15 15.01
CA ALA A 413 -5.49 5.44 14.71
C ALA A 413 -5.51 4.01 15.28
N CYS A 414 -4.36 3.35 15.37
CA CYS A 414 -4.21 2.00 15.91
C CYS A 414 -3.09 1.95 16.99
N PRO A 415 -3.34 2.46 18.21
CA PRO A 415 -2.31 2.49 19.26
C PRO A 415 -1.82 1.11 19.70
N SER A 416 -2.59 0.05 19.43
CA SER A 416 -2.21 -1.34 19.73
C SER A 416 -1.12 -1.88 18.81
N ASP A 417 -0.96 -1.31 17.62
CA ASP A 417 0.11 -1.66 16.68
C ASP A 417 0.79 -0.38 16.14
N PRO A 418 1.63 0.28 16.96
CA PRO A 418 2.27 1.54 16.58
C PRO A 418 3.33 1.39 15.49
N TYR A 419 3.69 0.15 15.13
CA TYR A 419 4.78 -0.16 14.20
C TYR A 419 4.32 -0.91 12.95
N GLY A 420 3.03 -1.26 12.82
CA GLY A 420 2.50 -2.03 11.71
C GLY A 420 2.69 -1.39 10.34
N THR A 421 2.77 -0.06 10.28
CA THR A 421 3.05 0.70 9.04
C THR A 421 4.54 0.89 8.75
N TRP A 422 5.44 0.52 9.65
CA TRP A 422 6.87 0.63 9.36
C TRP A 422 7.26 -0.37 8.26
N PRO A 423 8.05 0.05 7.26
CA PRO A 423 8.46 -0.84 6.18
C PRO A 423 9.37 -1.94 6.70
N ASP A 424 9.38 -3.08 6.02
CA ASP A 424 10.43 -4.08 6.15
C ASP A 424 11.30 -4.05 4.90
N PRO A 425 12.53 -3.50 4.96
CA PRO A 425 13.35 -3.32 3.76
C PRO A 425 13.71 -4.64 3.08
N GLU A 426 13.61 -5.79 3.76
CA GLU A 426 13.84 -7.11 3.16
C GLU A 426 12.74 -7.52 2.16
N LEU A 427 11.49 -7.06 2.37
CA LEU A 427 10.37 -7.42 1.50
C LEU A 427 10.38 -6.66 0.16
N SER A 428 11.08 -5.52 0.10
CA SER A 428 11.19 -4.68 -1.10
C SER A 428 12.46 -4.95 -1.93
N GLN A 429 13.25 -5.98 -1.60
CA GLN A 429 14.53 -6.29 -2.29
C GLN A 429 14.37 -6.94 -3.67
N HIS A 430 13.18 -7.42 -3.99
CA HIS A 430 12.89 -8.07 -5.28
C HIS A 430 13.03 -7.09 -6.47
N GLN A 431 12.97 -5.78 -6.23
CA GLN A 431 13.26 -4.75 -7.24
C GLN A 431 14.05 -3.56 -6.66
N GLN A 432 15.12 -3.17 -7.36
CA GLN A 432 16.01 -2.08 -6.93
C GLN A 432 15.28 -0.75 -6.67
N ARG A 433 14.22 -0.45 -7.42
CA ARG A 433 13.43 0.79 -7.24
C ARG A 433 12.68 0.80 -5.91
N TYR A 434 12.03 -0.31 -5.56
CA TYR A 434 11.30 -0.43 -4.30
C TYR A 434 12.24 -0.55 -3.12
N GLN A 435 13.38 -1.21 -3.28
CA GLN A 435 14.46 -1.16 -2.30
C GLN A 435 14.89 0.28 -2.04
N SER A 436 15.18 1.06 -3.10
CA SER A 436 15.60 2.46 -2.98
C SER A 436 14.52 3.34 -2.31
N LEU A 437 13.24 3.10 -2.64
CA LEU A 437 12.12 3.77 -2.00
C LEU A 437 12.01 3.41 -0.51
N ALA A 438 12.08 2.12 -0.17
CA ALA A 438 12.04 1.64 1.21
C ALA A 438 13.18 2.21 2.04
N GLU A 439 14.40 2.28 1.50
CA GLU A 439 15.56 2.91 2.15
C GLU A 439 15.32 4.41 2.41
N ARG A 440 14.78 5.16 1.42
CA ARG A 440 14.43 6.58 1.61
C ARG A 440 13.34 6.78 2.65
N ILE A 441 12.32 5.93 2.67
CA ILE A 441 11.30 5.93 3.71
C ILE A 441 11.97 5.68 5.07
N CYS A 442 12.81 4.65 5.19
CA CYS A 442 13.53 4.35 6.42
C CYS A 442 14.39 5.53 6.90
N GLN A 443 15.03 6.28 5.99
CA GLN A 443 15.77 7.50 6.31
C GLN A 443 14.87 8.58 6.89
N GLN A 444 13.68 8.78 6.32
CA GLN A 444 12.68 9.69 6.88
C GLN A 444 12.24 9.25 8.27
N LEU A 445 12.01 7.94 8.50
CA LEU A 445 11.54 7.42 9.79
C LEU A 445 12.63 7.43 10.87
N TRP A 446 13.91 7.28 10.52
CA TRP A 446 15.02 7.26 11.50
C TRP A 446 15.11 8.56 12.31
N GLY A 447 14.84 9.71 11.68
CA GLY A 447 14.84 11.01 12.34
C GLY A 447 13.54 11.34 13.10
N MET A 448 12.53 10.47 13.08
CA MET A 448 11.24 10.71 13.73
C MET A 448 11.29 10.51 15.24
N GLU A 449 10.44 11.28 15.92
CA GLU A 449 10.05 11.00 17.30
C GLU A 449 8.85 10.04 17.30
N ALA A 450 9.10 8.77 16.96
CA ALA A 450 8.05 7.77 16.73
C ALA A 450 8.16 6.53 17.61
N LEU A 451 9.30 6.31 18.28
CA LEU A 451 9.53 5.09 19.04
C LEU A 451 8.80 5.12 20.39
N VAL A 452 8.13 4.04 20.73
CA VAL A 452 7.41 3.87 22.00
C VAL A 452 8.41 3.50 23.10
N PRO A 453 8.51 4.28 24.19
CA PRO A 453 9.36 3.93 25.33
C PRO A 453 8.81 2.71 26.08
N ALA A 454 9.71 1.82 26.50
CA ALA A 454 9.40 0.64 27.30
C ALA A 454 9.01 1.02 28.74
N GLY A 455 8.07 0.29 29.33
CA GLY A 455 7.65 0.46 30.73
C GLY A 455 6.86 1.74 31.05
N GLN A 456 6.72 2.68 30.11
CA GLN A 456 5.96 3.93 30.29
C GLN A 456 5.04 4.21 29.08
N PRO A 457 4.03 3.36 28.83
CA PRO A 457 3.07 3.59 27.76
C PRO A 457 2.26 4.86 28.04
N GLY A 458 2.60 5.97 27.37
CA GLY A 458 1.94 7.27 27.55
C GLY A 458 2.89 8.46 27.69
N THR A 459 4.20 8.23 27.82
CA THR A 459 5.21 9.29 27.76
C THR A 459 5.56 9.67 26.32
N ARG A 460 6.27 10.79 26.18
CA ARG A 460 6.75 11.32 24.89
C ARG A 460 7.49 10.23 24.10
N ARG A 461 7.22 10.14 22.79
CA ARG A 461 7.90 9.21 21.88
C ARG A 461 9.41 9.53 21.84
N LEU A 462 10.22 8.54 21.48
CA LEU A 462 11.67 8.67 21.39
C LEU A 462 12.13 8.79 19.93
N ARG A 463 13.25 9.47 19.72
CA ARG A 463 14.01 9.43 18.46
C ARG A 463 15.01 8.29 18.49
N ALA A 464 15.36 7.75 17.33
CA ALA A 464 16.34 6.67 17.23
C ALA A 464 17.72 7.04 17.82
N MET A 465 18.14 8.30 17.68
CA MET A 465 19.41 8.81 18.22
C MET A 465 19.45 8.92 19.75
N ASP A 466 18.29 9.10 20.38
CA ASP A 466 18.16 9.29 21.83
C ASP A 466 17.81 7.98 22.55
N ALA A 467 17.27 7.00 21.81
CA ALA A 467 16.84 5.72 22.33
C ALA A 467 18.01 4.76 22.60
N VAL A 468 17.82 3.92 23.61
CA VAL A 468 18.63 2.73 23.86
C VAL A 468 17.82 1.51 23.51
N PHE A 469 18.50 0.49 23.03
CA PHE A 469 17.87 -0.70 22.52
C PHE A 469 18.43 -1.97 23.14
N LEU A 470 17.60 -2.98 23.33
CA LEU A 470 18.08 -4.32 23.69
C LEU A 470 19.00 -4.89 22.59
N PRO A 471 20.02 -5.70 22.95
CA PRO A 471 20.94 -6.30 21.99
C PRO A 471 20.21 -7.27 21.05
N GLN A 472 20.56 -7.26 19.76
CA GLN A 472 19.96 -8.19 18.79
C GLN A 472 20.51 -9.62 18.88
N ASN A 473 21.79 -9.76 19.23
CA ASN A 473 22.52 -11.01 19.15
C ASN A 473 23.11 -11.40 20.50
N GLY A 474 23.11 -12.71 20.79
CA GLY A 474 23.88 -13.30 21.89
C GLY A 474 23.23 -13.30 23.28
N ALA A 475 21.99 -12.82 23.42
CA ALA A 475 21.22 -12.88 24.67
C ALA A 475 19.96 -13.73 24.49
N GLY A 476 19.70 -14.65 25.43
CA GLY A 476 18.46 -15.42 25.46
C GLY A 476 17.27 -14.57 25.93
N GLU A 477 16.05 -15.06 25.71
CA GLU A 477 14.82 -14.32 26.06
C GLU A 477 14.76 -13.94 27.55
N ALA A 478 15.18 -14.84 28.44
CA ALA A 478 15.27 -14.56 29.88
C ALA A 478 16.26 -13.42 30.19
N THR A 479 17.42 -13.41 29.53
CA THR A 479 18.41 -12.33 29.68
C THR A 479 17.86 -11.01 29.18
N LEU A 480 17.19 -10.98 28.02
CA LEU A 480 16.59 -9.77 27.47
C LEU A 480 15.56 -9.15 28.43
N ARG A 481 14.72 -9.96 29.08
CA ARG A 481 13.78 -9.48 30.10
C ARG A 481 14.48 -8.84 31.30
N VAL A 482 15.56 -9.45 31.79
CA VAL A 482 16.36 -8.90 32.89
C VAL A 482 17.01 -7.56 32.51
N LEU A 483 17.49 -7.44 31.27
CA LEU A 483 18.06 -6.18 30.75
C LEU A 483 16.99 -5.10 30.63
N GLU A 484 15.81 -5.46 30.10
CA GLU A 484 14.66 -4.55 30.00
C GLU A 484 14.25 -4.03 31.37
N ASP A 485 14.06 -4.92 32.35
CA ASP A 485 13.71 -4.54 33.72
C ASP A 485 14.74 -3.59 34.33
N ALA A 486 16.03 -3.89 34.18
CA ALA A 486 17.11 -3.05 34.70
C ALA A 486 17.11 -1.65 34.09
N LEU A 487 16.91 -1.55 32.77
CA LEU A 487 16.92 -0.27 32.04
C LEU A 487 15.67 0.57 32.37
N VAL A 488 14.50 -0.07 32.45
CA VAL A 488 13.24 0.60 32.81
C VAL A 488 13.31 1.13 34.24
N GLN A 489 13.76 0.31 35.20
CA GLN A 489 13.95 0.74 36.60
C GLN A 489 14.95 1.90 36.70
N ALA A 490 15.99 1.88 35.87
CA ALA A 490 17.00 2.93 35.82
C ALA A 490 16.57 4.23 35.12
N GLY A 491 15.35 4.28 34.57
CA GLY A 491 14.83 5.42 33.83
C GLY A 491 15.56 5.68 32.51
N GLU A 492 16.15 4.64 31.91
CA GLU A 492 16.80 4.75 30.61
C GLU A 492 15.75 4.89 29.48
N PRO A 493 16.06 5.62 28.38
CA PRO A 493 15.15 5.79 27.25
C PRO A 493 15.13 4.51 26.38
N LEU A 494 14.68 3.40 26.97
CA LEU A 494 14.61 2.11 26.28
C LEU A 494 13.46 2.10 25.27
N ALA A 495 13.75 1.75 24.02
CA ALA A 495 12.75 1.48 23.00
C ALA A 495 12.70 -0.01 22.68
N THR A 496 11.52 -0.62 22.89
CA THR A 496 11.24 -2.00 22.49
C THR A 496 10.51 -1.98 21.15
N VAL A 497 11.12 -2.58 20.13
CA VAL A 497 10.62 -2.56 18.76
C VAL A 497 10.66 -3.96 18.13
N PRO A 498 9.72 -4.30 17.24
CA PRO A 498 9.74 -5.54 16.46
C PRO A 498 10.95 -5.65 15.53
N ALA A 499 11.21 -6.87 15.02
CA ALA A 499 12.35 -7.15 14.15
C ALA A 499 12.35 -6.36 12.83
N HIS A 500 11.18 -6.14 12.20
CA HIS A 500 11.12 -5.37 10.96
C HIS A 500 11.49 -3.90 11.19
N VAL A 501 11.04 -3.29 12.29
CA VAL A 501 11.42 -1.93 12.69
C VAL A 501 12.92 -1.83 12.93
N ARG A 502 13.53 -2.85 13.52
CA ARG A 502 14.99 -2.90 13.69
C ARG A 502 15.72 -2.84 12.35
N ARG A 503 15.26 -3.61 11.36
CA ARG A 503 15.83 -3.59 10.01
C ARG A 503 15.61 -2.25 9.33
N ALA A 504 14.42 -1.65 9.48
CA ALA A 504 14.13 -0.32 8.98
C ALA A 504 15.07 0.74 9.57
N LEU A 505 15.31 0.71 10.89
CA LEU A 505 16.26 1.62 11.55
C LEU A 505 17.69 1.43 11.03
N ALA A 506 18.11 0.18 10.79
CA ALA A 506 19.43 -0.11 10.23
C ALA A 506 19.60 0.37 8.77
N ALA A 507 18.54 0.31 7.96
CA ALA A 507 18.53 0.83 6.59
C ALA A 507 18.43 2.36 6.54
N GLY A 508 17.83 2.99 7.55
CA GLY A 508 17.52 4.42 7.56
C GLY A 508 18.63 5.35 8.01
N GLY A 509 19.61 4.89 8.78
CA GLY A 509 20.61 5.80 9.33
C GLY A 509 21.76 5.12 10.08
N PRO A 510 22.51 5.92 10.87
CA PRO A 510 23.56 5.39 11.73
C PRO A 510 23.10 4.27 12.65
N ALA A 511 24.05 3.41 13.04
CA ALA A 511 23.81 2.32 13.97
C ALA A 511 23.19 2.81 15.28
N VAL A 512 22.10 2.15 15.69
CA VAL A 512 21.40 2.49 16.92
C VAL A 512 22.22 2.10 18.16
N LYS A 513 21.97 2.80 19.26
CA LYS A 513 22.68 2.56 20.52
C LYS A 513 22.10 1.34 21.25
N GLU A 514 22.90 0.29 21.37
CA GLU A 514 22.51 -0.93 22.09
C GLU A 514 22.96 -0.96 23.55
N ALA A 515 22.20 -1.66 24.37
CA ALA A 515 22.46 -1.95 25.78
C ALA A 515 23.56 -3.01 25.95
N THR A 516 24.75 -2.72 25.42
CA THR A 516 25.95 -3.59 25.52
C THR A 516 26.34 -3.87 26.97
N PRO A 517 27.17 -4.90 27.24
CA PRO A 517 27.69 -5.16 28.58
C PRO A 517 28.32 -3.92 29.24
N ALA A 518 29.09 -3.13 28.49
CA ALA A 518 29.68 -1.87 28.96
C ALA A 518 28.62 -0.81 29.30
N TYR A 519 27.56 -0.72 28.48
CA TYR A 519 26.45 0.18 28.75
C TYR A 519 25.75 -0.18 30.07
N MET A 520 25.43 -1.46 30.24
CA MET A 520 24.73 -1.97 31.42
C MET A 520 25.55 -1.73 32.69
N ARG A 521 26.86 -1.99 32.68
CA ARG A 521 27.73 -1.67 33.84
C ARG A 521 27.66 -0.20 34.23
N LYS A 522 27.67 0.71 33.24
CA LYS A 522 27.55 2.16 33.48
C LYS A 522 26.20 2.54 34.09
N VAL A 523 25.11 1.95 33.61
CA VAL A 523 23.75 2.18 34.15
C VAL A 523 23.67 1.69 35.59
N LEU A 524 24.09 0.46 35.85
CA LEU A 524 24.05 -0.16 37.19
C LEU A 524 24.88 0.63 38.21
N GLY A 525 26.05 1.12 37.81
CA GLY A 525 26.89 1.98 38.65
C GLY A 525 26.24 3.32 39.01
N ARG A 526 25.26 3.80 38.23
CA ARG A 526 24.52 5.05 38.50
C ARG A 526 23.37 4.85 39.48
N VAL A 527 22.63 3.74 39.35
CA VAL A 527 21.34 3.55 40.06
C VAL A 527 21.47 2.83 41.39
N GLY A 528 22.56 2.09 41.59
CA GLY A 528 22.86 1.35 42.82
C GLY A 528 22.00 0.09 43.03
N PRO A 529 22.32 -0.73 44.04
CA PRO A 529 21.81 -2.10 44.17
C PRO A 529 20.30 -2.21 44.41
N ALA A 530 19.67 -1.14 44.92
CA ALA A 530 18.23 -1.10 45.20
C ALA A 530 17.36 -1.08 43.94
N GLN A 531 17.93 -0.72 42.79
CA GLN A 531 17.25 -0.66 41.48
C GLN A 531 17.75 -1.77 40.54
N TYR A 532 18.41 -2.80 41.07
CA TYR A 532 18.81 -3.95 40.27
C TYR A 532 17.60 -4.87 40.05
N PRO A 533 17.51 -5.54 38.89
CA PRO A 533 16.47 -6.52 38.62
C PRO A 533 16.59 -7.72 39.58
N ALA A 534 15.50 -8.48 39.71
CA ALA A 534 15.45 -9.62 40.63
C ALA A 534 16.52 -10.69 40.32
N ASP A 535 16.76 -10.98 39.03
CA ASP A 535 17.76 -11.96 38.62
C ASP A 535 19.13 -11.30 38.35
N LYS A 536 19.82 -10.96 39.44
CA LYS A 536 21.19 -10.41 39.39
C LYS A 536 22.21 -11.38 38.78
N ARG A 537 21.95 -12.70 38.75
CA ARG A 537 22.89 -13.70 38.21
C ARG A 537 22.89 -13.68 36.68
N LEU A 538 21.71 -13.67 36.05
CA LEU A 538 21.60 -13.51 34.60
C LEU A 538 22.15 -12.15 34.15
N LEU A 539 21.89 -11.10 34.92
CA LEU A 539 22.48 -9.79 34.67
C LEU A 539 24.02 -9.83 34.75
N LEU A 540 24.57 -10.48 35.78
CA LEU A 540 26.02 -10.67 35.93
C LEU A 540 26.60 -11.41 34.72
N GLU A 541 25.99 -12.54 34.34
CA GLU A 541 26.45 -13.36 33.20
C GLU A 541 26.51 -12.54 31.90
N TYR A 542 25.52 -11.67 31.66
CA TYR A 542 25.54 -10.75 30.53
C TYR A 542 26.66 -9.71 30.63
N VAL A 543 26.77 -9.01 31.77
CA VAL A 543 27.75 -7.91 31.91
C VAL A 543 29.20 -8.39 31.96
N VAL A 544 29.48 -9.66 32.23
CA VAL A 544 30.84 -10.21 32.16
C VAL A 544 31.20 -10.79 30.79
N GLY A 545 30.23 -10.90 29.87
CA GLY A 545 30.40 -11.56 28.58
C GLY A 545 31.47 -10.93 27.68
N ASP A 546 31.69 -9.61 27.79
CA ASP A 546 32.74 -8.89 27.04
C ASP A 546 34.15 -9.01 27.66
N LYS A 547 34.28 -9.76 28.77
CA LYS A 547 35.52 -10.05 29.50
C LYS A 547 36.22 -8.80 30.05
N ARG A 548 35.56 -7.65 30.10
CA ARG A 548 36.12 -6.40 30.66
C ARG A 548 35.89 -6.32 32.16
N TYR A 549 36.43 -7.31 32.88
CA TYR A 549 36.15 -7.50 34.30
C TYR A 549 36.48 -6.27 35.16
N GLY A 550 37.51 -5.50 34.81
CA GLY A 550 37.93 -4.26 35.49
C GLY A 550 36.82 -3.23 35.73
N GLU A 551 35.77 -3.24 34.91
CA GLU A 551 34.66 -2.30 34.99
C GLU A 551 33.52 -2.77 35.91
N LEU A 552 33.67 -3.92 36.59
CA LEU A 552 32.68 -4.42 37.55
C LEU A 552 32.75 -3.68 38.90
N ALA A 553 33.68 -2.75 39.07
CA ALA A 553 34.02 -2.18 40.37
C ALA A 553 32.85 -1.46 41.01
N GLY A 554 32.60 -1.78 42.28
CA GLY A 554 31.50 -1.21 43.04
C GLY A 554 30.12 -1.77 42.69
N LEU A 555 30.00 -2.67 41.72
CA LEU A 555 28.70 -3.28 41.38
C LEU A 555 28.39 -4.45 42.32
N GLU A 556 27.26 -4.37 43.05
CA GLU A 556 26.75 -5.45 43.92
C GLU A 556 26.10 -6.59 43.13
N LEU A 557 26.92 -7.30 42.36
CA LEU A 557 26.48 -8.41 41.52
C LEU A 557 27.17 -9.72 41.83
N LEU A 558 28.18 -9.76 42.70
CA LEU A 558 28.87 -11.00 43.01
C LEU A 558 28.01 -11.88 43.92
N PRO A 559 27.63 -13.11 43.51
CA PRO A 559 26.75 -13.96 44.28
C PRO A 559 27.48 -14.69 45.42
N ARG A 560 26.75 -14.98 46.49
CA ARG A 560 27.18 -15.78 47.63
C ARG A 560 26.27 -16.99 47.86
N ALA A 561 26.79 -18.02 48.51
CA ALA A 561 26.07 -19.25 48.81
C ALA A 561 24.88 -19.04 49.76
N ASP A 562 24.88 -17.97 50.56
CA ASP A 562 23.74 -17.55 51.39
C ASP A 562 22.58 -16.92 50.60
N GLY A 563 22.73 -16.80 49.26
CA GLY A 563 21.75 -16.17 48.36
C GLY A 563 21.92 -14.66 48.25
N GLY A 564 22.83 -14.05 49.01
CA GLY A 564 23.14 -12.62 48.95
C GLY A 564 24.08 -12.23 47.80
N PHE A 565 24.28 -10.93 47.65
CA PHE A 565 25.20 -10.34 46.68
C PHE A 565 26.11 -9.31 47.34
N VAL A 566 27.35 -9.21 46.86
CA VAL A 566 28.34 -8.22 47.35
C VAL A 566 29.00 -7.47 46.20
N CYS A 567 29.58 -6.30 46.49
CA CYS A 567 30.25 -5.45 45.50
C CYS A 567 31.62 -5.98 45.10
N PHE A 568 31.91 -6.05 43.79
CA PHE A 568 33.27 -6.24 43.29
C PHE A 568 34.22 -5.14 43.80
N GLY A 569 35.28 -5.51 44.53
CA GLY A 569 36.27 -4.58 45.10
C GLY A 569 35.81 -3.72 46.29
N GLY A 570 34.63 -3.97 46.86
CA GLY A 570 34.10 -3.23 48.01
C GLY A 570 34.40 -3.88 49.37
N ALA A 571 34.26 -3.16 50.48
CA ALA A 571 34.57 -3.64 51.84
C ALA A 571 33.65 -4.76 52.39
N GLY A 572 32.83 -5.40 51.55
CA GLY A 572 31.74 -6.32 51.92
C GLY A 572 32.11 -7.78 52.19
N GLY A 573 33.40 -8.07 52.46
CA GLY A 573 33.89 -9.43 52.76
C GLY A 573 34.41 -10.20 51.54
N THR A 574 35.29 -11.17 51.80
CA THR A 574 35.94 -12.00 50.76
C THR A 574 35.03 -13.15 50.35
N VAL A 575 34.79 -13.31 49.05
CA VAL A 575 34.08 -14.47 48.49
C VAL A 575 35.05 -15.50 47.95
N TYR A 576 34.80 -16.77 48.28
CA TYR A 576 35.67 -17.91 47.96
C TYR A 576 35.11 -18.76 46.82
N ALA A 577 36.01 -19.32 46.00
CA ALA A 577 35.65 -20.31 44.98
C ALA A 577 36.15 -21.70 45.40
N ASP A 578 35.33 -22.73 45.18
CA ASP A 578 35.75 -24.11 45.40
C ASP A 578 36.87 -24.50 44.44
N SER A 579 37.75 -25.38 44.92
CA SER A 579 38.70 -26.08 44.08
C SER A 579 38.81 -27.53 44.50
N LYS A 580 39.34 -28.40 43.62
CA LYS A 580 39.66 -29.79 43.98
C LYS A 580 40.62 -29.89 45.17
N ALA A 581 41.51 -28.91 45.33
CA ALA A 581 42.47 -28.86 46.42
C ALA A 581 41.85 -28.32 47.73
N PHE A 582 40.89 -27.40 47.62
CA PHE A 582 40.24 -26.74 48.75
C PHE A 582 38.72 -26.67 48.56
N PRO A 583 37.99 -27.76 48.83
CA PRO A 583 36.53 -27.75 48.84
C PRO A 583 36.00 -27.05 50.10
N ARG A 584 34.86 -26.34 49.98
CA ARG A 584 34.19 -25.60 51.07
C ARG A 584 33.93 -26.42 52.33
N ILE A 585 33.81 -27.74 52.23
CA ILE A 585 33.65 -28.65 53.37
C ILE A 585 34.82 -28.59 54.36
N LEU A 586 36.00 -28.15 53.91
CA LEU A 586 37.16 -27.94 54.78
C LEU A 586 37.08 -26.64 55.59
N LEU A 587 36.16 -25.72 55.24
CA LEU A 587 35.99 -24.40 55.85
C LEU A 587 34.50 -24.15 56.20
N PRO A 588 33.88 -24.97 57.07
CA PRO A 588 32.45 -24.88 57.35
C PRO A 588 32.01 -23.52 57.92
N GLY A 589 32.89 -22.82 58.66
CA GLY A 589 32.63 -21.48 59.19
C GLY A 589 32.60 -20.37 58.13
N LEU A 590 32.98 -20.67 56.89
CA LEU A 590 32.95 -19.74 55.76
C LEU A 590 31.97 -20.17 54.67
N ALA A 591 31.15 -21.21 54.89
CA ALA A 591 30.27 -21.79 53.88
C ALA A 591 29.42 -20.74 53.15
N ASP A 592 28.86 -19.77 53.88
CA ASP A 592 28.03 -18.67 53.38
C ASP A 592 28.81 -17.62 52.56
N SER A 593 30.15 -17.66 52.61
CA SER A 593 31.04 -16.77 51.86
C SER A 593 31.59 -17.42 50.59
N PHE A 594 31.18 -18.64 50.25
CA PHE A 594 31.53 -19.25 48.95
C PHE A 594 30.59 -18.79 47.83
N LEU A 595 31.00 -19.01 46.58
CA LEU A 595 30.10 -18.93 45.42
C LEU A 595 28.94 -19.94 45.55
N PRO A 596 27.77 -19.69 44.97
CA PRO A 596 26.72 -20.71 44.87
C PRO A 596 27.16 -21.96 44.08
N GLU A 597 26.60 -23.12 44.41
CA GLU A 597 26.90 -24.39 43.71
C GLU A 597 26.14 -24.51 42.37
N ASP A 598 25.03 -23.79 42.23
CA ASP A 598 24.08 -23.85 41.11
C ASP A 598 24.38 -22.84 39.99
N LEU A 599 25.62 -22.33 39.92
CA LEU A 599 26.03 -21.41 38.86
C LEU A 599 26.12 -22.10 37.50
N THR A 600 25.78 -21.36 36.43
CA THR A 600 25.99 -21.84 35.05
C THR A 600 27.48 -22.07 34.79
N PRO A 601 27.86 -23.06 33.97
CA PRO A 601 29.27 -23.31 33.63
C PRO A 601 29.96 -22.09 33.00
N ALA A 602 29.21 -21.29 32.23
CA ALA A 602 29.71 -20.06 31.62
C ALA A 602 30.07 -19.01 32.68
N LEU A 603 29.12 -18.69 33.58
CA LEU A 603 29.34 -17.72 34.65
C LEU A 603 30.45 -18.17 35.60
N LEU A 604 30.50 -19.46 35.96
CA LEU A 604 31.57 -20.02 36.78
C LEU A 604 32.95 -19.83 36.13
N SER A 605 33.07 -20.06 34.82
CA SER A 605 34.33 -19.85 34.08
C SER A 605 34.75 -18.38 34.07
N HIS A 606 33.81 -17.45 33.93
CA HIS A 606 34.11 -16.02 34.03
C HIS A 606 34.59 -15.63 35.42
N LEU A 607 33.93 -16.10 36.48
CA LEU A 607 34.34 -15.85 37.86
C LEU A 607 35.71 -16.47 38.19
N GLN A 608 36.00 -17.68 37.72
CA GLN A 608 37.34 -18.27 37.88
C GLN A 608 38.44 -17.42 37.22
N ARG A 609 38.19 -16.90 36.00
CA ARG A 609 39.14 -15.99 35.32
C ARG A 609 39.31 -14.67 36.07
N ILE A 610 38.26 -14.16 36.72
CA ILE A 610 38.36 -12.95 37.56
C ILE A 610 39.29 -13.24 38.75
N ALA A 611 39.15 -14.41 39.38
CA ALA A 611 40.02 -14.88 40.47
C ALA A 611 41.49 -14.94 40.03
N GLU A 612 41.76 -15.57 38.89
CA GLU A 612 43.12 -15.75 38.34
C GLU A 612 43.81 -14.42 38.02
N GLN A 613 43.05 -13.40 37.61
CA GLN A 613 43.63 -12.10 37.25
C GLN A 613 44.11 -11.29 38.47
N GLY A 614 43.71 -11.63 39.69
CA GLY A 614 44.19 -10.98 40.92
C GLY A 614 43.96 -9.46 40.98
N LYS A 615 43.05 -8.91 40.17
CA LYS A 615 42.88 -7.45 39.97
C LYS A 615 42.17 -6.72 41.11
N TRP A 616 41.68 -7.42 42.12
CA TRP A 616 40.72 -6.91 43.11
C TRP A 616 41.15 -7.28 44.53
N GLU A 617 41.71 -6.33 45.28
CA GLU A 617 42.03 -6.49 46.71
C GLU A 617 41.31 -5.44 47.56
N PRO A 618 40.78 -5.81 48.75
CA PRO A 618 40.84 -7.12 49.39
C PRO A 618 39.70 -8.08 48.99
N SER A 619 38.79 -7.65 48.13
CA SER A 619 37.53 -8.31 47.85
C SER A 619 37.45 -8.74 46.38
N ILE A 620 37.82 -10.00 46.12
CA ILE A 620 36.90 -11.07 45.67
C ILE A 620 37.62 -12.16 44.85
N LEU A 621 37.30 -13.42 45.18
CA LEU A 621 37.79 -14.67 44.59
C LEU A 621 39.23 -15.01 44.91
N ARG A 622 39.45 -15.59 46.09
CA ARG A 622 40.68 -16.33 46.40
C ARG A 622 40.40 -17.83 46.39
N TYR A 623 41.27 -18.59 45.75
CA TYR A 623 41.45 -19.98 46.15
C TYR A 623 41.87 -19.97 47.63
N PRO A 624 41.20 -20.73 48.51
CA PRO A 624 41.58 -20.76 49.91
C PRO A 624 43.06 -21.15 50.03
N SER A 625 43.92 -20.20 50.37
CA SER A 625 45.29 -20.48 50.77
C SER A 625 45.34 -20.39 52.29
N LEU A 626 45.89 -21.43 52.92
CA LEU A 626 46.07 -21.48 54.37
C LEU A 626 46.94 -20.28 54.79
N PRO A 627 46.50 -19.45 55.76
CA PRO A 627 47.37 -18.45 56.34
C PRO A 627 48.44 -19.17 57.17
N GLY A 628 49.65 -19.26 56.62
CA GLY A 628 50.83 -19.72 57.35
C GLY A 628 51.55 -20.93 56.77
N VAL A 629 52.01 -20.88 55.52
CA VAL A 629 53.29 -21.52 55.15
C VAL A 629 54.03 -20.58 54.17
N PRO A 630 55.18 -20.02 54.55
CA PRO A 630 56.00 -19.24 53.64
C PRO A 630 56.69 -20.18 52.64
N GLY A 631 56.43 -19.97 51.35
CA GLY A 631 57.24 -20.48 50.24
C GLY A 631 56.71 -21.74 49.57
N ALA A 632 56.09 -21.56 48.39
CA ALA A 632 56.32 -22.40 47.23
C ALA A 632 55.90 -21.57 46.00
N ALA A 633 56.92 -21.19 45.21
CA ALA A 633 56.80 -20.45 43.97
C ALA A 633 56.14 -21.29 42.86
#